data_AF-A0A973CVJ6-F1
#
_entry.id   AF-A0A973CVJ6-F1
#
_cell.length_a   1.000
_cell.length_b   1.000
_cell.length_c   1.000
_cell.angle_alpha   90.00
_cell.angle_beta   90.00
_cell.angle_gamma   90.00
#
_symmetry.space_group_name_H-M   'P 1'
#
loop_
_entity.id
_entity.type
_entity.pdbx_description
1 polymer ?
#
loop_
_entity_poly.entity_id
_entity_poly.type
_entity_poly.pdbx_seq_one_letter_code
_entity_poly.pdbx_strand_id
1 'polypeptide(L)'
;MHRIYLALLLLLAPLAAASAKAGCPPIELLYDEYEQIAEKRSDTNHDCRHDEIVHYVDGVAERAERDTDHDGRSDVWQYFDEDGSTPARQDEDSDGDGKADRWVTFRAGLPSLQLADSNSDGDPDSTLRYRDGEPESLEEDRNFDGRSDRFTHYRGGRVASVESDRDFDGRLDLRAQFSAAGEKLREEQDRSGDGEYDFRIHYRDGIETRVEEDTDADGRFDVQSFYGTEGDLERREADTTGDGHFDTIAHWEEGRESLQRIDRDADGVVELVIHLDSLGRKAREEIDRDADGRAETQRHYQEGRRILEEEDTDGDGRVELATHFDGDTLLRREADTRGDGRFDTWIDFEEERKSRQAEDRNGDEHVDARFSFDSQERLRREELDEDFDGRFEQVRVYREGVLAKRLHAAGSLPGITGARSEFFEAGQLARAETDEDGDGQVDLWNFHDAEGALTRQEQDRDLDGRVDTWLSLDASLGIEREIQRDSRGDGQPDTWRLHDDLGQLVSLREDRNADGQPDRFVRFEEQRPRHFEEDLDHDGQIDLRGEYDAEGGVLAEARDTDGDGLFELSTRYEAGEKIEERRDADGDGRFEVVSRFEAGLLRGQQQDSSGDGNVDSEIDFEGGRQAIQRRDTNADGSFDVVITYDALERPLREEIDRDHDGRSDLEKRYEAGRLVEERSDAEGDGRFEMSTRFEQELPTETRLDRDGDGESDLLILYAGGRKESQREDSDYDGRFDIETDFDADEAPRRIARDTDGDGQMDITHFFEAGIRVREESDRNGDGAIDLVARYAGESLLEREEDTDFDGRVDQRSTLGATGLNDQELDTTRDGRMDTWLVADAEGLLLEKREDRDADGRAELHFWFESGRLRRLERSTSAEGCVDLRQWYDAAEQAQREEQDSDGDCQIDTWNYYEGERLVRQGLDNAKRGYPDLLNHYAEDGSIRVQERVGGSNGRGPDQKLFVSAGGDVSAQCLLNESRDLLNTRNRVQDGVVTETLIDSDGDRVADQREVLGKDGQIARLDADTNDDRSPDVIQVFENGDLSYQDEDTDFDGLIDQRFRNGEPVTIAATQRIPDFRFEGLRCGSFHGFWWKR
;
A
#
# COMPACT_ATOMS: atom_id res chain seq x y z
N MET A 1 -0.21 63.40 -32.21
CA MET A 1 -0.64 64.67 -32.82
C MET A 1 -1.67 65.32 -31.91
N HIS A 2 -1.54 66.63 -31.67
CA HIS A 2 -2.59 67.57 -31.27
C HIS A 2 -3.24 67.35 -29.87
N ARG A 3 -3.41 68.33 -28.98
CA ARG A 3 -3.11 69.77 -28.90
C ARG A 3 -3.22 70.15 -27.40
N ILE A 4 -2.26 70.86 -26.82
CA ILE A 4 -2.31 72.32 -26.49
C ILE A 4 -3.36 72.69 -25.42
N TYR A 5 -2.94 73.19 -24.24
CA TYR A 5 -2.98 74.61 -23.78
C TYR A 5 -2.48 74.66 -22.32
N LEU A 6 -1.35 75.29 -21.95
CA LEU A 6 -1.01 76.73 -21.89
C LEU A 6 -1.41 77.43 -20.56
N ALA A 7 -0.40 78.10 -19.99
CA ALA A 7 -0.44 79.37 -19.21
C ALA A 7 -0.73 79.27 -17.69
N LEU A 8 -0.17 80.09 -16.78
CA LEU A 8 0.48 81.42 -16.83
C LEU A 8 1.19 81.62 -15.45
N LEU A 9 2.51 81.90 -15.38
CA LEU A 9 3.16 83.20 -15.06
C LEU A 9 2.75 83.91 -13.73
N LEU A 10 3.68 84.02 -12.75
CA LEU A 10 4.41 85.25 -12.34
C LEU A 10 4.80 85.35 -10.83
N LEU A 11 6.12 85.49 -10.63
CA LEU A 11 6.88 86.45 -9.78
C LEU A 11 7.09 86.30 -8.25
N LEU A 12 8.42 86.37 -7.94
CA LEU A 12 9.11 87.03 -6.80
C LEU A 12 9.02 86.34 -5.42
N ALA A 13 10.06 86.15 -4.61
CA ALA A 13 11.46 86.61 -4.56
C ALA A 13 12.25 85.71 -3.57
N PRO A 14 13.60 85.72 -3.52
CA PRO A 14 14.34 85.13 -2.41
C PRO A 14 14.89 86.21 -1.46
N LEU A 15 14.58 86.09 -0.17
CA LEU A 15 15.33 86.72 0.91
C LEU A 15 15.36 85.77 2.10
N ALA A 16 16.56 85.30 2.40
CA ALA A 16 16.86 84.49 3.56
C ALA A 16 16.46 85.23 4.84
N ALA A 17 15.63 84.58 5.64
CA ALA A 17 15.45 84.89 7.05
C ALA A 17 15.72 83.60 7.82
N ALA A 18 16.83 83.59 8.56
CA ALA A 18 17.05 82.63 9.62
C ALA A 18 15.93 82.81 10.65
N SER A 19 15.02 81.84 10.73
CA SER A 19 14.05 81.74 11.81
C SER A 19 14.70 80.97 12.95
N ALA A 20 14.89 81.64 14.08
CA ALA A 20 15.16 80.99 15.34
C ALA A 20 13.98 80.08 15.69
N LYS A 21 14.20 78.76 15.76
CA LYS A 21 13.27 77.82 16.39
C LYS A 21 13.19 78.18 17.88
N ALA A 22 12.04 78.66 18.33
CA ALA A 22 11.65 78.53 19.73
C ALA A 22 11.48 77.03 20.01
N GLY A 23 12.10 76.51 21.06
CA GLY A 23 11.93 75.10 21.43
C GLY A 23 10.48 74.85 21.84
N CYS A 24 9.85 73.83 21.24
CA CYS A 24 8.56 73.33 21.70
C CYS A 24 8.76 72.70 23.10
N PRO A 25 7.82 72.90 24.04
CA PRO A 25 7.94 72.29 25.35
C PRO A 25 7.73 70.77 25.23
N PRO A 26 8.60 69.93 25.82
CA PRO A 26 8.48 68.48 25.77
C PRO A 26 7.26 67.95 26.54
N ILE A 27 6.68 68.78 27.42
CA ILE A 27 5.42 68.52 28.12
C ILE A 27 4.60 69.81 28.12
N GLU A 28 3.34 69.71 27.72
CA GLU A 28 2.34 70.78 27.81
C GLU A 28 1.23 70.34 28.77
N LEU A 29 0.93 71.18 29.77
CA LEU A 29 -0.14 70.96 30.73
C LEU A 29 -1.25 71.98 30.49
N LEU A 30 -2.46 71.47 30.22
CA LEU A 30 -3.68 72.26 30.06
C LEU A 30 -4.53 72.09 31.31
N TYR A 31 -5.03 73.21 31.82
CA TYR A 31 -5.81 73.26 33.05
C TYR A 31 -7.28 73.58 32.77
N ASP A 32 -8.19 73.05 33.57
CA ASP A 32 -9.63 73.35 33.52
C ASP A 32 -9.98 74.72 34.17
N GLU A 33 -11.28 75.02 34.25
CA GLU A 33 -11.79 76.26 34.87
C GLU A 33 -11.56 76.35 36.39
N TYR A 34 -11.11 75.27 37.03
CA TYR A 34 -10.80 75.17 38.46
C TYR A 34 -9.28 75.13 38.74
N GLU A 35 -8.44 75.39 37.73
CA GLU A 35 -6.98 75.29 37.81
C GLU A 35 -6.45 73.87 38.13
N GLN A 36 -7.23 72.84 37.82
CA GLN A 36 -6.79 71.44 37.87
C GLN A 36 -6.29 71.00 36.50
N ILE A 37 -5.36 70.06 36.43
CA ILE A 37 -4.89 69.53 35.14
C ILE A 37 -6.08 68.84 34.47
N ALA A 38 -6.39 69.24 33.25
CA ALA A 38 -7.41 68.63 32.39
C ALA A 38 -6.76 67.73 31.34
N GLU A 39 -5.57 68.09 30.88
CA GLU A 39 -4.85 67.36 29.83
C GLU A 39 -3.34 67.55 29.98
N LYS A 40 -2.58 66.47 29.86
CA LYS A 40 -1.12 66.46 29.77
C LYS A 40 -0.74 65.94 28.40
N ARG A 41 -0.03 66.73 27.61
CA ARG A 41 0.52 66.32 26.32
C ARG A 41 2.03 66.17 26.44
N SER A 42 2.58 65.06 25.96
CA SER A 42 4.02 64.80 25.92
C SER A 42 4.45 64.67 24.45
N ASP A 43 5.66 65.14 24.15
CA ASP A 43 6.38 64.91 22.88
C ASP A 43 7.60 64.05 23.22
N THR A 44 7.42 62.72 23.17
CA THR A 44 8.41 61.74 23.61
C THR A 44 9.53 61.50 22.59
N ASN A 45 9.27 61.71 21.29
CA ASN A 45 10.27 61.57 20.23
C ASN A 45 10.98 62.89 19.85
N HIS A 46 10.55 64.03 20.40
CA HIS A 46 11.10 65.37 20.22
C HIS A 46 10.99 65.94 18.79
N ASP A 47 9.96 65.54 18.04
CA ASP A 47 9.72 66.01 16.66
C ASP A 47 8.85 67.28 16.57
N CYS A 48 8.40 67.81 17.72
CA CYS A 48 7.46 68.93 17.88
C CYS A 48 5.98 68.60 17.59
N ARG A 49 5.61 67.32 17.60
CA ARG A 49 4.23 66.82 17.67
C ARG A 49 4.07 66.05 18.97
N HIS A 50 2.93 66.23 19.63
CA HIS A 50 2.66 65.49 20.86
C HIS A 50 2.16 64.10 20.49
N ASP A 51 2.85 63.08 20.98
CA ASP A 51 2.65 61.65 20.71
C ASP A 51 2.04 60.89 21.90
N GLU A 52 1.83 61.58 23.02
CA GLU A 52 1.08 61.08 24.17
C GLU A 52 0.17 62.18 24.73
N ILE A 53 -1.11 61.89 24.91
CA ILE A 53 -2.11 62.82 25.47
C ILE A 53 -2.85 62.12 26.59
N VAL A 54 -2.69 62.57 27.84
CA VAL A 54 -3.42 62.05 29.01
C VAL A 54 -4.50 63.04 29.44
N HIS A 55 -5.74 62.59 29.50
CA HIS A 55 -6.90 63.36 29.96
C HIS A 55 -7.17 63.10 31.43
N TYR A 56 -7.50 64.17 32.16
CA TYR A 56 -7.76 64.14 33.60
C TYR A 56 -9.15 64.70 33.91
N VAL A 57 -9.85 64.07 34.86
CA VAL A 57 -11.13 64.52 35.42
C VAL A 57 -10.98 64.60 36.94
N ASP A 58 -11.29 65.75 37.54
CA ASP A 58 -11.10 66.01 38.99
C ASP A 58 -9.67 65.71 39.50
N GLY A 59 -8.67 65.87 38.64
CA GLY A 59 -7.25 65.63 38.95
C GLY A 59 -6.80 64.15 38.88
N VAL A 60 -7.67 63.24 38.43
CA VAL A 60 -7.42 61.80 38.26
C VAL A 60 -7.37 61.50 36.75
N ALA A 61 -6.39 60.71 36.29
CA ALA A 61 -6.30 60.36 34.87
C ALA A 61 -7.49 59.47 34.48
N GLU A 62 -8.23 59.84 33.43
CA GLU A 62 -9.39 59.08 32.93
C GLU A 62 -8.99 58.23 31.72
N ARG A 63 -8.29 58.83 30.75
CA ARG A 63 -7.73 58.11 29.60
C ARG A 63 -6.41 58.71 29.14
N ALA A 64 -5.63 57.93 28.40
CA ALA A 64 -4.50 58.36 27.62
C ALA A 64 -4.63 57.90 26.16
N GLU A 65 -4.13 58.71 25.24
CA GLU A 65 -4.00 58.43 23.81
C GLU A 65 -2.51 58.47 23.47
N ARG A 66 -2.05 57.52 22.66
CA ARG A 66 -0.64 57.40 22.27
C ARG A 66 -0.55 57.13 20.79
N ASP A 67 0.46 57.74 20.17
CA ASP A 67 0.92 57.54 18.80
C ASP A 67 2.28 56.84 18.90
N THR A 68 2.26 55.50 18.84
CA THR A 68 3.44 54.66 19.05
C THR A 68 4.32 54.50 17.81
N ASP A 69 3.75 54.62 16.60
CA ASP A 69 4.50 54.57 15.34
C ASP A 69 4.98 55.96 14.84
N HIS A 70 4.50 57.03 15.48
CA HIS A 70 4.85 58.43 15.25
C HIS A 70 4.40 58.97 13.88
N ASP A 71 3.30 58.46 13.33
CA ASP A 71 2.73 58.95 12.06
C ASP A 71 1.88 60.24 12.22
N GLY A 72 1.54 60.59 13.46
CA GLY A 72 0.70 61.72 13.83
C GLY A 72 -0.76 61.36 14.14
N ARG A 73 -1.11 60.08 14.23
CA ARG A 73 -2.41 59.56 14.66
C ARG A 73 -2.22 58.67 15.89
N SER A 74 -3.11 58.79 16.86
CA SER A 74 -3.09 57.87 18.00
C SER A 74 -3.46 56.46 17.52
N ASP A 75 -2.66 55.47 17.88
CA ASP A 75 -2.84 54.04 17.60
C ASP A 75 -3.16 53.24 18.88
N VAL A 76 -2.98 53.85 20.07
CA VAL A 76 -3.30 53.23 21.36
C VAL A 76 -4.15 54.18 22.22
N TRP A 77 -5.24 53.66 22.80
CA TRP A 77 -6.09 54.36 23.78
C TRP A 77 -6.17 53.56 25.08
N GLN A 78 -5.65 54.11 26.18
CA GLN A 78 -5.67 53.51 27.51
C GLN A 78 -6.70 54.20 28.40
N TYR A 79 -7.59 53.46 29.03
CA TYR A 79 -8.55 53.92 30.03
C TYR A 79 -8.13 53.46 31.42
N PHE A 80 -8.32 54.30 32.44
CA PHE A 80 -7.94 54.02 33.83
C PHE A 80 -9.17 53.84 34.73
N ASP A 81 -9.00 53.11 35.84
CA ASP A 81 -9.98 52.97 36.91
C ASP A 81 -10.12 54.27 37.73
N GLU A 82 -11.05 54.30 38.71
CA GLU A 82 -11.31 55.46 39.60
C GLU A 82 -10.07 55.99 40.35
N ASP A 83 -8.98 55.22 40.44
CA ASP A 83 -7.73 55.64 41.07
C ASP A 83 -6.79 56.43 40.13
N GLY A 84 -7.09 56.45 38.82
CA GLY A 84 -6.34 57.12 37.77
C GLY A 84 -4.94 56.58 37.51
N SER A 85 -4.66 55.35 37.94
CA SER A 85 -3.36 54.72 37.72
C SER A 85 -3.46 53.25 37.34
N THR A 86 -4.55 52.58 37.72
CA THR A 86 -4.81 51.19 37.36
C THR A 86 -5.47 51.15 35.98
N PRO A 87 -4.92 50.40 35.01
CA PRO A 87 -5.57 50.15 33.73
C PRO A 87 -6.94 49.49 33.91
N ALA A 88 -7.95 50.00 33.21
CA ALA A 88 -9.29 49.42 33.14
C ALA A 88 -9.57 48.80 31.76
N ARG A 89 -9.13 49.47 30.68
CA ARG A 89 -9.29 49.01 29.29
C ARG A 89 -8.21 49.63 28.41
N GLN A 90 -7.74 48.92 27.39
CA GLN A 90 -6.85 49.42 26.35
C GLN A 90 -7.41 49.03 24.99
N ASP A 91 -7.42 49.98 24.07
CA ASP A 91 -7.82 49.78 22.68
C ASP A 91 -6.59 50.09 21.80
N GLU A 92 -6.39 49.33 20.74
CA GLU A 92 -5.24 49.43 19.85
C GLU A 92 -5.67 49.23 18.40
N ASP A 93 -5.12 50.07 17.52
CA ASP A 93 -5.20 50.02 16.07
C ASP A 93 -3.88 49.43 15.56
N SER A 94 -3.87 48.11 15.38
CA SER A 94 -2.67 47.33 15.04
C SER A 94 -2.38 47.35 13.53
N ASP A 95 -3.39 47.61 12.70
CA ASP A 95 -3.28 47.63 11.23
C ASP A 95 -3.13 49.04 10.62
N GLY A 96 -3.35 50.10 11.42
CA GLY A 96 -3.16 51.50 11.06
C GLY A 96 -4.30 52.11 10.24
N ASP A 97 -5.49 51.48 10.23
CA ASP A 97 -6.64 51.96 9.46
C ASP A 97 -7.39 53.13 10.12
N GLY A 98 -7.06 53.43 11.38
CA GLY A 98 -7.68 54.46 12.21
C GLY A 98 -8.82 53.97 13.10
N LYS A 99 -9.09 52.66 13.15
CA LYS A 99 -10.05 52.02 14.07
C LYS A 99 -9.28 51.03 14.94
N ALA A 100 -9.67 50.95 16.21
CA ALA A 100 -9.15 49.89 17.05
C ALA A 100 -9.60 48.53 16.50
N ASP A 101 -8.66 47.60 16.41
CA ASP A 101 -8.84 46.20 16.02
C ASP A 101 -8.52 45.25 17.19
N ARG A 102 -7.94 45.76 18.28
CA ARG A 102 -7.62 45.00 19.48
C ARG A 102 -8.09 45.71 20.74
N TRP A 103 -8.77 44.98 21.62
CA TRP A 103 -9.32 45.52 22.87
C TRP A 103 -8.96 44.64 24.06
N VAL A 104 -8.27 45.18 25.06
CA VAL A 104 -7.89 44.48 26.29
C VAL A 104 -8.64 45.11 27.48
N THR A 105 -9.42 44.32 28.22
CA THR A 105 -10.06 44.71 29.48
C THR A 105 -9.25 44.21 30.66
N PHE A 106 -8.98 45.09 31.61
CA PHE A 106 -8.24 44.81 32.83
C PHE A 106 -9.18 44.73 34.04
N ARG A 107 -8.85 43.91 35.03
CA ARG A 107 -9.49 43.87 36.34
C ARG A 107 -8.42 43.90 37.42
N ALA A 108 -8.45 44.93 38.28
CA ALA A 108 -7.42 45.18 39.28
C ALA A 108 -5.99 45.24 38.67
N GLY A 109 -5.87 45.82 37.47
CA GLY A 109 -4.60 46.01 36.76
C GLY A 109 -4.06 44.79 36.04
N LEU A 110 -4.73 43.63 36.12
CA LEU A 110 -4.37 42.42 35.36
C LEU A 110 -5.32 42.24 34.17
N PRO A 111 -4.85 41.76 33.00
CA PRO A 111 -5.73 41.47 31.88
C PRO A 111 -6.78 40.42 32.28
N SER A 112 -8.00 40.60 31.78
CA SER A 112 -9.15 39.73 32.06
C SER A 112 -9.85 39.23 30.80
N LEU A 113 -9.82 40.03 29.73
CA LEU A 113 -10.39 39.73 28.42
C LEU A 113 -9.58 40.49 27.37
N GLN A 114 -9.28 39.85 26.25
CA GLN A 114 -8.75 40.46 25.05
C GLN A 114 -9.61 40.02 23.87
N LEU A 115 -10.01 40.97 23.04
CA LEU A 115 -10.71 40.76 21.79
C LEU A 115 -9.80 41.24 20.66
N ALA A 116 -9.82 40.55 19.52
CA ALA A 116 -9.15 41.01 18.30
C ALA A 116 -10.07 40.79 17.09
N ASP A 117 -10.02 41.71 16.14
CA ASP A 117 -10.69 41.71 14.84
C ASP A 117 -9.59 41.74 13.77
N SER A 118 -9.26 40.56 13.25
CA SER A 118 -8.15 40.33 12.32
C SER A 118 -8.52 40.63 10.87
N ASN A 119 -9.81 40.67 10.54
CA ASN A 119 -10.32 40.86 9.17
C ASN A 119 -10.89 42.28 8.92
N SER A 120 -10.90 43.11 9.96
CA SER A 120 -11.34 44.52 9.96
C SER A 120 -12.84 44.71 9.62
N ASP A 121 -13.69 43.72 9.92
CA ASP A 121 -15.14 43.79 9.66
C ASP A 121 -15.96 44.45 10.79
N GLY A 122 -15.34 44.67 11.95
CA GLY A 122 -15.90 45.30 13.13
C GLY A 122 -16.46 44.33 14.18
N ASP A 123 -16.50 43.03 13.89
CA ASP A 123 -16.88 41.96 14.82
C ASP A 123 -15.62 41.15 15.20
N PRO A 124 -15.25 41.05 16.50
CA PRO A 124 -14.04 40.34 16.88
C PRO A 124 -14.06 38.85 16.55
N ASP A 125 -13.07 38.39 15.78
CA ASP A 125 -12.85 36.98 15.42
C ASP A 125 -12.02 36.21 16.45
N SER A 126 -11.40 36.89 17.42
CA SER A 126 -10.67 36.26 18.53
C SER A 126 -11.11 36.76 19.90
N THR A 127 -11.32 35.83 20.83
CA THR A 127 -11.64 36.11 22.23
C THR A 127 -10.71 35.34 23.18
N LEU A 128 -9.75 36.04 23.79
CA LEU A 128 -8.83 35.51 24.79
C LEU A 128 -9.25 35.94 26.20
N ARG A 129 -9.59 34.98 27.06
CA ARG A 129 -9.98 35.20 28.47
C ARG A 129 -8.80 34.88 29.39
N TYR A 130 -8.66 35.69 30.42
CA TYR A 130 -7.60 35.54 31.43
C TYR A 130 -8.20 35.27 32.81
N ARG A 131 -7.50 34.46 33.61
CA ARG A 131 -7.75 34.27 35.05
C ARG A 131 -6.49 34.61 35.82
N ASP A 132 -6.58 35.57 36.73
CA ASP A 132 -5.46 36.05 37.56
C ASP A 132 -4.25 36.52 36.73
N GLY A 133 -4.49 37.08 35.53
CA GLY A 133 -3.45 37.59 34.63
C GLY A 133 -2.83 36.54 33.68
N GLU A 134 -3.18 35.26 33.83
CA GLU A 134 -2.74 34.17 32.96
C GLU A 134 -3.86 33.79 31.97
N PRO A 135 -3.54 33.39 30.72
CA PRO A 135 -4.53 32.85 29.78
C PRO A 135 -5.32 31.69 30.39
N GLU A 136 -6.64 31.71 30.19
CA GLU A 136 -7.56 30.63 30.57
C GLU A 136 -8.18 29.96 29.33
N SER A 137 -8.64 30.74 28.36
CA SER A 137 -9.26 30.22 27.14
C SER A 137 -9.10 31.18 25.97
N LEU A 138 -8.97 30.65 24.77
CA LEU A 138 -8.94 31.38 23.50
C LEU A 138 -10.01 30.77 22.59
N GLU A 139 -10.91 31.59 22.09
CA GLU A 139 -11.95 31.23 21.13
C GLU A 139 -11.63 31.98 19.83
N GLU A 140 -11.59 31.30 18.69
CA GLU A 140 -11.20 31.85 17.38
C GLU A 140 -12.24 31.44 16.31
N ASP A 141 -12.65 32.42 15.50
CA ASP A 141 -13.45 32.27 14.27
C ASP A 141 -12.50 32.42 13.08
N ARG A 142 -12.03 31.30 12.53
CA ARG A 142 -11.02 31.23 11.47
C ARG A 142 -11.63 31.37 10.08
N ASN A 143 -12.92 31.11 9.91
CA ASN A 143 -13.62 31.26 8.63
C ASN A 143 -14.41 32.58 8.51
N PHE A 144 -14.47 33.36 9.59
CA PHE A 144 -15.13 34.65 9.70
C PHE A 144 -16.65 34.59 9.46
N ASP A 145 -17.32 33.54 9.94
CA ASP A 145 -18.77 33.37 9.78
C ASP A 145 -19.60 33.89 10.97
N GLY A 146 -18.93 34.38 12.02
CA GLY A 146 -19.50 34.87 13.28
C GLY A 146 -19.62 33.79 14.36
N ARG A 147 -19.11 32.57 14.13
CA ARG A 147 -19.07 31.47 15.11
C ARG A 147 -17.64 30.99 15.26
N SER A 148 -17.17 30.96 16.51
CA SER A 148 -15.86 30.37 16.78
C SER A 148 -15.85 28.87 16.45
N ASP A 149 -14.87 28.48 15.63
CA ASP A 149 -14.62 27.10 15.19
C ASP A 149 -13.38 26.50 15.86
N ARG A 150 -12.62 27.28 16.64
CA ARG A 150 -11.46 26.79 17.42
C ARG A 150 -11.47 27.28 18.85
N PHE A 151 -11.26 26.35 19.77
CA PHE A 151 -11.31 26.56 21.21
C PHE A 151 -10.05 26.01 21.88
N THR A 152 -9.21 26.89 22.40
CA THR A 152 -8.01 26.52 23.16
C THR A 152 -8.24 26.77 24.64
N HIS A 153 -7.99 25.78 25.49
CA HIS A 153 -8.02 25.91 26.94
C HIS A 153 -6.61 25.86 27.53
N TYR A 154 -6.33 26.78 28.46
CA TYR A 154 -5.04 26.92 29.11
C TYR A 154 -5.11 26.50 30.58
N ARG A 155 -4.03 25.88 31.09
CA ARG A 155 -3.87 25.54 32.50
C ARG A 155 -2.49 25.99 32.98
N GLY A 156 -2.47 27.05 33.80
CA GLY A 156 -1.22 27.64 34.29
C GLY A 156 -0.39 28.29 33.18
N GLY A 157 -1.06 29.00 32.26
CA GLY A 157 -0.43 29.70 31.14
C GLY A 157 0.02 28.82 29.96
N ARG A 158 -0.13 27.50 30.05
CA ARG A 158 0.19 26.55 28.96
C ARG A 158 -1.06 25.92 28.38
N VAL A 159 -1.04 25.60 27.09
CA VAL A 159 -2.13 24.89 26.42
C VAL A 159 -2.36 23.55 27.10
N ALA A 160 -3.61 23.30 27.49
CA ALA A 160 -4.04 22.04 28.12
C ALA A 160 -4.90 21.22 27.16
N SER A 161 -5.72 21.87 26.34
CA SER A 161 -6.48 21.22 25.26
C SER A 161 -6.80 22.20 24.14
N VAL A 162 -6.98 21.67 22.93
CA VAL A 162 -7.48 22.37 21.75
C VAL A 162 -8.63 21.54 21.19
N GLU A 163 -9.75 22.18 20.92
CA GLU A 163 -10.90 21.60 20.22
C GLU A 163 -11.15 22.44 18.95
N SER A 164 -11.40 21.82 17.81
CA SER A 164 -11.51 22.51 16.51
C SER A 164 -12.53 21.86 15.60
N ASP A 165 -13.26 22.68 14.84
CA ASP A 165 -14.05 22.34 13.67
C ASP A 165 -13.20 22.71 12.44
N ARG A 166 -12.68 21.72 11.72
CA ARG A 166 -11.72 21.89 10.62
C ARG A 166 -12.40 22.03 9.27
N ASP A 167 -13.58 21.46 9.09
CA ASP A 167 -14.35 21.52 7.84
C ASP A 167 -15.42 22.63 7.83
N PHE A 168 -15.61 23.29 8.97
CA PHE A 168 -16.52 24.42 9.20
C PHE A 168 -18.00 24.06 9.06
N ASP A 169 -18.38 22.83 9.41
CA ASP A 169 -19.78 22.38 9.37
C ASP A 169 -20.60 22.78 10.63
N GLY A 170 -19.92 23.31 11.66
CA GLY A 170 -20.48 23.71 12.95
C GLY A 170 -20.37 22.65 14.05
N ARG A 171 -19.67 21.54 13.83
CA ARG A 171 -19.39 20.46 14.79
C ARG A 171 -17.89 20.34 15.00
N LEU A 172 -17.47 20.12 16.25
CA LEU A 172 -16.06 19.98 16.59
C LEU A 172 -15.56 18.57 16.20
N ASP A 173 -14.77 18.48 15.14
CA ASP A 173 -14.21 17.23 14.64
C ASP A 173 -12.81 16.88 15.19
N LEU A 174 -12.15 17.80 15.90
CA LEU A 174 -10.80 17.60 16.47
C LEU A 174 -10.77 17.89 17.96
N ARG A 175 -10.07 17.04 18.71
CA ARG A 175 -9.71 17.28 20.11
C ARG A 175 -8.30 16.82 20.45
N ALA A 176 -7.42 17.76 20.78
CA ALA A 176 -6.07 17.49 21.27
C ALA A 176 -5.92 17.82 22.76
N GLN A 177 -5.21 16.98 23.50
CA GLN A 177 -4.89 17.15 24.92
C GLN A 177 -3.38 17.20 25.13
N PHE A 178 -2.93 18.09 26.03
CA PHE A 178 -1.51 18.38 26.25
C PHE A 178 -1.10 18.15 27.71
N SER A 179 0.17 17.80 27.90
CA SER A 179 0.80 17.61 29.20
C SER A 179 1.06 18.97 29.88
N ALA A 180 1.35 18.96 31.18
CA ALA A 180 1.75 20.20 31.87
C ALA A 180 3.07 20.79 31.33
N ALA A 181 3.87 20.00 30.61
CA ALA A 181 5.07 20.45 29.91
C ALA A 181 4.75 21.07 28.54
N GLY A 182 3.54 20.86 27.99
CA GLY A 182 3.11 21.32 26.68
C GLY A 182 3.25 20.29 25.56
N GLU A 183 3.56 19.04 25.90
CA GLU A 183 3.66 17.94 24.93
C GLU A 183 2.27 17.38 24.61
N LYS A 184 1.97 17.10 23.34
CA LYS A 184 0.72 16.43 22.95
C LYS A 184 0.69 15.05 23.63
N LEU A 185 -0.41 14.72 24.31
CA LEU A 185 -0.62 13.43 25.00
C LEU A 185 -1.58 12.53 24.23
N ARG A 186 -2.61 13.14 23.63
CA ARG A 186 -3.70 12.46 22.94
C ARG A 186 -4.33 13.40 21.93
N GLU A 187 -4.74 12.84 20.80
CA GLU A 187 -5.56 13.51 19.80
C GLU A 187 -6.71 12.60 19.41
N GLU A 188 -7.88 13.18 19.19
CA GLU A 188 -9.09 12.51 18.74
C GLU A 188 -9.64 13.25 17.52
N GLN A 189 -10.04 12.51 16.50
CA GLN A 189 -10.59 13.04 15.26
C GLN A 189 -11.89 12.30 14.88
N ASP A 190 -12.88 13.05 14.42
CA ASP A 190 -14.06 12.56 13.73
C ASP A 190 -13.80 12.75 12.23
N ARG A 191 -13.30 11.72 11.56
CA ARG A 191 -12.99 11.73 10.12
C ARG A 191 -14.23 11.40 9.29
N SER A 192 -15.19 10.73 9.89
CA SER A 192 -16.44 10.30 9.25
C SER A 192 -17.50 11.41 9.15
N GLY A 193 -17.45 12.41 10.05
CA GLY A 193 -18.40 13.52 10.15
C GLY A 193 -19.72 13.14 10.82
N ASP A 194 -19.76 12.05 11.59
CA ASP A 194 -20.99 11.56 12.21
C ASP A 194 -21.25 12.16 13.62
N GLY A 195 -20.24 12.80 14.21
CA GLY A 195 -20.25 13.43 15.52
C GLY A 195 -19.63 12.60 16.66
N GLU A 196 -19.13 11.40 16.38
CA GLU A 196 -18.33 10.58 17.30
C GLU A 196 -16.87 10.49 16.80
N TYR A 197 -15.91 10.35 17.71
CA TYR A 197 -14.49 10.29 17.31
C TYR A 197 -14.11 8.88 16.84
N ASP A 198 -13.89 8.71 15.54
CA ASP A 198 -13.46 7.44 14.92
C ASP A 198 -11.93 7.22 14.90
N PHE A 199 -11.15 8.21 15.31
CA PHE A 199 -9.70 8.12 15.31
C PHE A 199 -9.11 8.69 16.58
N ARG A 200 -8.14 7.97 17.17
CA ARG A 200 -7.43 8.42 18.36
C ARG A 200 -5.95 8.09 18.33
N ILE A 201 -5.12 9.10 18.52
CA ILE A 201 -3.67 8.97 18.62
C ILE A 201 -3.23 9.19 20.06
N HIS A 202 -2.32 8.36 20.56
CA HIS A 202 -1.66 8.49 21.86
C HIS A 202 -0.17 8.75 21.69
N TYR A 203 0.32 9.75 22.41
CA TYR A 203 1.70 10.20 22.33
C TYR A 203 2.44 9.96 23.64
N ARG A 204 3.74 9.69 23.56
CA ARG A 204 4.67 9.70 24.69
C ARG A 204 6.00 10.29 24.23
N ASP A 205 6.50 11.28 24.98
CA ASP A 205 7.76 11.98 24.67
C ASP A 205 7.81 12.52 23.21
N GLY A 206 6.65 12.92 22.67
CA GLY A 206 6.51 13.46 21.30
C GLY A 206 6.38 12.40 20.19
N ILE A 207 6.43 11.11 20.52
CA ILE A 207 6.34 10.01 19.56
C ILE A 207 4.96 9.35 19.67
N GLU A 208 4.35 9.01 18.53
CA GLU A 208 3.14 8.20 18.47
C GLU A 208 3.44 6.83 19.06
N THR A 209 2.64 6.39 20.03
CA THR A 209 2.83 5.07 20.68
C THR A 209 1.66 4.14 20.43
N ARG A 210 0.48 4.70 20.14
CA ARG A 210 -0.72 3.93 19.85
C ARG A 210 -1.72 4.75 19.05
N VAL A 211 -2.27 4.14 18.00
CA VAL A 211 -3.39 4.67 17.21
C VAL A 211 -4.57 3.71 17.39
N GLU A 212 -5.74 4.22 17.72
CA GLU A 212 -7.00 3.49 17.77
C GLU A 212 -7.89 4.01 16.62
N GLU A 213 -8.49 3.11 15.84
CA GLU A 213 -9.39 3.44 14.73
C GLU A 213 -10.71 2.68 14.88
N ASP A 214 -11.82 3.34 14.60
CA ASP A 214 -13.16 2.80 14.41
C ASP A 214 -13.42 2.80 12.89
N THR A 215 -13.24 1.65 12.25
CA THR A 215 -13.25 1.51 10.79
C THR A 215 -14.63 1.23 10.22
N ASP A 216 -15.58 0.82 11.05
CA ASP A 216 -16.98 0.56 10.67
C ASP A 216 -17.97 1.63 11.15
N ALA A 217 -17.49 2.63 11.91
CA ALA A 217 -18.22 3.76 12.45
C ALA A 217 -19.38 3.34 13.38
N ASP A 218 -19.17 2.29 14.19
CA ASP A 218 -20.17 1.83 15.17
C ASP A 218 -20.06 2.53 16.54
N GLY A 219 -19.02 3.36 16.73
CA GLY A 219 -18.67 4.08 17.94
C GLY A 219 -17.67 3.33 18.84
N ARG A 220 -17.08 2.24 18.39
CA ARG A 220 -16.08 1.43 19.10
C ARG A 220 -14.86 1.23 18.22
N PHE A 221 -13.69 1.48 18.79
CA PHE A 221 -12.42 1.20 18.11
C PHE A 221 -12.23 -0.30 17.91
N ASP A 222 -12.29 -0.76 16.66
CA ASP A 222 -12.08 -2.13 16.19
C ASP A 222 -10.64 -2.37 15.70
N VAL A 223 -9.81 -1.32 15.61
CA VAL A 223 -8.38 -1.44 15.27
C VAL A 223 -7.49 -0.68 16.27
N GLN A 224 -6.38 -1.30 16.68
CA GLN A 224 -5.32 -0.65 17.45
C GLN A 224 -3.91 -0.94 16.90
N SER A 225 -3.19 0.10 16.51
CA SER A 225 -1.79 0.03 16.06
C SER A 225 -0.85 0.52 17.16
N PHE A 226 0.25 -0.18 17.41
CA PHE A 226 1.25 0.12 18.45
C PHE A 226 2.61 0.38 17.80
N TYR A 227 3.24 1.48 18.21
CA TYR A 227 4.48 1.97 17.64
C TYR A 227 5.61 1.93 18.68
N GLY A 228 6.81 1.60 18.21
CA GLY A 228 8.04 1.50 18.98
C GLY A 228 8.61 2.87 19.36
N THR A 229 9.76 2.87 20.05
CA THR A 229 10.41 4.11 20.49
C THR A 229 11.06 4.91 19.37
N GLU A 230 11.19 4.35 18.17
CA GLU A 230 11.70 5.04 16.98
C GLU A 230 10.57 5.47 16.03
N GLY A 231 9.30 5.23 16.38
CA GLY A 231 8.11 5.55 15.57
C GLY A 231 7.74 4.48 14.54
N ASP A 232 8.43 3.35 14.54
CA ASP A 232 8.14 2.19 13.70
C ASP A 232 6.93 1.40 14.23
N LEU A 233 6.06 0.95 13.33
CA LEU A 233 4.92 0.08 13.69
C LEU A 233 5.47 -1.28 14.15
N GLU A 234 5.17 -1.70 15.38
CA GLU A 234 5.61 -2.99 15.93
C GLU A 234 4.49 -4.03 15.90
N ARG A 235 3.24 -3.59 16.05
CA ARG A 235 2.08 -4.48 16.25
C ARG A 235 0.77 -3.81 15.88
N ARG A 236 -0.16 -4.55 15.27
CA ARG A 236 -1.54 -4.12 14.99
C ARG A 236 -2.51 -5.18 15.49
N GLU A 237 -3.53 -4.76 16.22
CA GLU A 237 -4.62 -5.57 16.75
C GLU A 237 -5.92 -5.15 16.03
N ALA A 238 -6.76 -6.10 15.62
CA ALA A 238 -8.02 -5.86 14.91
C ALA A 238 -9.12 -6.82 15.39
N ASP A 239 -10.34 -6.31 15.55
CA ASP A 239 -11.58 -7.08 15.76
C ASP A 239 -12.26 -7.27 14.40
N THR A 240 -11.95 -8.36 13.73
CA THR A 240 -12.49 -8.74 12.43
C THR A 240 -13.85 -9.43 12.52
N THR A 241 -14.33 -9.71 13.74
CA THR A 241 -15.60 -10.39 13.98
C THR A 241 -16.74 -9.44 14.37
N GLY A 242 -16.40 -8.25 14.85
CA GLY A 242 -17.33 -7.22 15.32
C GLY A 242 -17.97 -7.57 16.67
N ASP A 243 -17.30 -8.36 17.51
CA ASP A 243 -17.83 -8.80 18.81
C ASP A 243 -17.33 -7.95 20.00
N GLY A 244 -16.40 -7.03 19.73
CA GLY A 244 -15.76 -6.13 20.68
C GLY A 244 -14.44 -6.63 21.24
N HIS A 245 -13.89 -7.74 20.74
CA HIS A 245 -12.61 -8.32 21.13
C HIS A 245 -11.66 -8.41 19.93
N PHE A 246 -10.42 -7.99 20.11
CA PHE A 246 -9.40 -8.12 19.06
C PHE A 246 -9.04 -9.60 18.86
N ASP A 247 -9.48 -10.18 17.75
CA ASP A 247 -9.19 -11.56 17.36
C ASP A 247 -7.92 -11.67 16.51
N THR A 248 -7.51 -10.60 15.82
CA THR A 248 -6.35 -10.62 14.93
C THR A 248 -5.22 -9.75 15.47
N ILE A 249 -4.01 -10.31 15.60
CA ILE A 249 -2.78 -9.61 15.99
C ILE A 249 -1.70 -9.84 14.94
N ALA A 250 -1.31 -8.76 14.26
CA ALA A 250 -0.19 -8.72 13.33
C ALA A 250 1.05 -8.09 13.98
N HIS A 251 2.24 -8.58 13.63
CA HIS A 251 3.53 -8.11 14.12
C HIS A 251 4.46 -7.72 12.97
N TRP A 252 5.25 -6.68 13.21
CA TRP A 252 6.25 -6.17 12.28
C TRP A 252 7.66 -6.38 12.84
N GLU A 253 8.60 -6.75 11.98
CA GLU A 253 10.03 -6.79 12.27
C GLU A 253 10.78 -6.04 11.16
N GLU A 254 11.69 -5.13 11.53
CA GLU A 254 12.47 -4.30 10.57
C GLU A 254 11.59 -3.55 9.54
N GLY A 255 10.42 -3.06 9.97
CA GLY A 255 9.47 -2.31 9.14
C GLY A 255 8.64 -3.15 8.18
N ARG A 256 8.62 -4.49 8.34
CA ARG A 256 7.83 -5.41 7.50
C ARG A 256 7.00 -6.33 8.37
N GLU A 257 5.77 -6.59 7.94
CA GLU A 257 4.92 -7.56 8.60
C GLU A 257 5.52 -8.96 8.49
N SER A 258 5.74 -9.62 9.63
CA SER A 258 6.40 -10.93 9.70
C SER A 258 5.47 -12.05 10.16
N LEU A 259 4.43 -11.71 10.94
CA LEU A 259 3.59 -12.68 11.64
C LEU A 259 2.17 -12.14 11.85
N GLN A 260 1.16 -12.95 11.56
CA GLN A 260 -0.24 -12.75 11.99
C GLN A 260 -0.67 -13.88 12.92
N ARG A 261 -1.45 -13.57 13.95
CA ARG A 261 -2.08 -14.49 14.90
C ARG A 261 -3.57 -14.20 14.93
N ILE A 262 -4.40 -15.22 14.80
CA ILE A 262 -5.86 -15.09 14.73
C ILE A 262 -6.49 -16.03 15.76
N ASP A 263 -7.26 -15.46 16.69
CA ASP A 263 -8.02 -16.04 17.82
C ASP A 263 -9.50 -15.63 17.68
N ARG A 264 -10.23 -16.31 16.78
CA ARG A 264 -11.56 -15.88 16.28
C ARG A 264 -12.67 -15.94 17.31
N ASP A 265 -12.55 -16.77 18.33
CA ASP A 265 -13.56 -16.89 19.38
C ASP A 265 -13.16 -16.18 20.69
N ALA A 266 -12.02 -15.48 20.66
CA ALA A 266 -11.47 -14.66 21.71
C ALA A 266 -11.28 -15.42 23.04
N ASP A 267 -11.00 -16.73 22.97
CA ASP A 267 -10.80 -17.58 24.14
C ASP A 267 -9.35 -17.54 24.66
N GLY A 268 -8.44 -16.93 23.90
CA GLY A 268 -7.02 -16.78 24.21
C GLY A 268 -6.12 -17.86 23.61
N VAL A 269 -6.70 -18.83 22.90
CA VAL A 269 -6.00 -19.81 22.07
C VAL A 269 -6.00 -19.30 20.63
N VAL A 270 -4.88 -19.45 19.92
CA VAL A 270 -4.75 -18.92 18.55
C VAL A 270 -5.01 -20.05 17.57
N GLU A 271 -6.10 -19.99 16.81
CA GLU A 271 -6.43 -21.02 15.81
C GLU A 271 -5.52 -20.95 14.58
N LEU A 272 -5.03 -19.76 14.23
CA LEU A 272 -4.25 -19.58 13.00
C LEU A 272 -3.06 -18.62 13.21
N VAL A 273 -1.87 -19.12 12.90
CA VAL A 273 -0.64 -18.33 12.84
C VAL A 273 -0.12 -18.31 11.41
N ILE A 274 0.07 -17.12 10.84
CA ILE A 274 0.58 -16.93 9.47
C ILE A 274 1.97 -16.27 9.55
N HIS A 275 2.98 -16.91 9.00
CA HIS A 275 4.33 -16.37 8.85
C HIS A 275 4.52 -15.85 7.42
N LEU A 276 5.01 -14.63 7.30
CA LEU A 276 5.23 -13.94 6.02
C LEU A 276 6.72 -13.91 5.66
N ASP A 277 7.02 -13.95 4.35
CA ASP A 277 8.37 -13.77 3.83
C ASP A 277 8.77 -12.28 3.77
N SER A 278 10.01 -11.99 3.39
CA SER A 278 10.52 -10.61 3.33
C SER A 278 9.80 -9.70 2.32
N LEU A 279 8.92 -10.24 1.48
CA LEU A 279 8.09 -9.53 0.51
C LEU A 279 6.60 -9.49 0.94
N GLY A 280 6.26 -9.94 2.15
CA GLY A 280 4.89 -9.96 2.67
C GLY A 280 4.03 -11.11 2.13
N ARG A 281 4.62 -12.11 1.48
CA ARG A 281 3.89 -13.28 0.96
C ARG A 281 3.87 -14.39 2.00
N LYS A 282 2.83 -15.22 2.01
CA LYS A 282 2.76 -16.40 2.90
C LYS A 282 4.00 -17.29 2.71
N ALA A 283 4.65 -17.60 3.82
CA ALA A 283 5.77 -18.56 3.89
C ALA A 283 5.34 -19.84 4.64
N ARG A 284 4.56 -19.68 5.73
CA ARG A 284 4.01 -20.79 6.51
C ARG A 284 2.70 -20.41 7.17
N GLU A 285 1.76 -21.34 7.28
CA GLU A 285 0.60 -21.25 8.17
C GLU A 285 0.65 -22.40 9.18
N GLU A 286 0.25 -22.13 10.42
CA GLU A 286 0.05 -23.11 11.48
C GLU A 286 -1.41 -23.01 11.92
N ILE A 287 -2.14 -24.12 11.87
CA ILE A 287 -3.58 -24.19 12.12
C ILE A 287 -3.80 -25.16 13.28
N ASP A 288 -4.36 -24.65 14.36
CA ASP A 288 -4.87 -25.38 15.51
C ASP A 288 -6.37 -25.61 15.30
N ARG A 289 -6.75 -26.87 15.03
CA ARG A 289 -8.11 -27.22 14.60
C ARG A 289 -9.03 -27.58 15.75
N ASP A 290 -8.46 -27.99 16.88
CA ASP A 290 -9.22 -28.40 18.06
C ASP A 290 -9.11 -27.40 19.23
N ALA A 291 -8.41 -26.28 19.01
CA ALA A 291 -8.20 -25.16 19.91
C ALA A 291 -7.52 -25.59 21.22
N ASP A 292 -6.53 -26.50 21.15
CA ASP A 292 -5.78 -26.96 22.32
C ASP A 292 -4.48 -26.16 22.60
N GLY A 293 -4.11 -25.26 21.68
CA GLY A 293 -2.93 -24.41 21.69
C GLY A 293 -1.74 -24.98 20.90
N ARG A 294 -1.92 -26.06 20.15
CA ARG A 294 -0.92 -26.67 19.27
C ARG A 294 -1.50 -26.74 17.87
N ALA A 295 -0.65 -26.58 16.86
CA ALA A 295 -1.11 -26.67 15.48
C ALA A 295 -1.02 -28.12 14.99
N GLU A 296 -2.16 -28.73 14.68
CA GLU A 296 -2.25 -30.03 14.03
C GLU A 296 -1.92 -29.93 12.55
N THR A 297 -1.92 -28.73 11.96
CA THR A 297 -1.66 -28.57 10.53
C THR A 297 -0.70 -27.44 10.23
N GLN A 298 0.28 -27.74 9.40
CA GLN A 298 1.25 -26.78 8.92
C GLN A 298 1.23 -26.75 7.38
N ARG A 299 1.05 -25.56 6.81
CA ARG A 299 1.13 -25.35 5.35
C ARG A 299 2.38 -24.56 5.04
N HIS A 300 3.15 -25.03 4.06
CA HIS A 300 4.36 -24.39 3.59
C HIS A 300 4.18 -23.83 2.19
N TYR A 301 4.73 -22.63 2.00
CA TYR A 301 4.61 -21.87 0.78
C TYR A 301 6.00 -21.48 0.27
N GLN A 302 6.17 -21.49 -1.06
CA GLN A 302 7.36 -20.97 -1.71
C GLN A 302 6.92 -19.88 -2.70
N GLU A 303 7.43 -18.66 -2.50
CA GLU A 303 7.05 -17.49 -3.30
C GLU A 303 5.52 -17.23 -3.32
N GLY A 304 4.83 -17.56 -2.23
CA GLY A 304 3.37 -17.44 -2.09
C GLY A 304 2.56 -18.61 -2.66
N ARG A 305 3.19 -19.60 -3.31
CA ARG A 305 2.51 -20.82 -3.81
C ARG A 305 2.62 -21.95 -2.80
N ARG A 306 1.51 -22.63 -2.48
CA ARG A 306 1.51 -23.78 -1.56
C ARG A 306 2.28 -24.94 -2.18
N ILE A 307 3.20 -25.53 -1.41
CA ILE A 307 4.04 -26.66 -1.86
C ILE A 307 3.88 -27.91 -1.00
N LEU A 308 3.48 -27.75 0.27
CA LEU A 308 3.38 -28.83 1.24
C LEU A 308 2.34 -28.49 2.32
N GLU A 309 1.56 -29.47 2.75
CA GLU A 309 0.68 -29.45 3.91
C GLU A 309 0.98 -30.69 4.75
N GLU A 310 1.38 -30.48 6.00
CA GLU A 310 1.68 -31.53 6.99
C GLU A 310 0.56 -31.53 8.04
N GLU A 311 0.06 -32.71 8.40
CA GLU A 311 -1.00 -32.89 9.39
C GLU A 311 -0.60 -33.95 10.44
N ASP A 312 -0.68 -33.55 11.71
CA ASP A 312 -0.63 -34.39 12.91
C ASP A 312 -2.07 -34.77 13.25
N THR A 313 -2.46 -36.01 12.96
CA THR A 313 -3.87 -36.41 13.00
C THR A 313 -4.31 -36.98 14.34
N ASP A 314 -3.35 -37.34 15.20
CA ASP A 314 -3.62 -37.90 16.52
C ASP A 314 -3.13 -37.02 17.69
N GLY A 315 -2.49 -35.89 17.38
CA GLY A 315 -2.08 -34.83 18.31
C GLY A 315 -0.81 -35.17 19.10
N ASP A 316 0.00 -36.12 18.64
CA ASP A 316 1.19 -36.59 19.36
C ASP A 316 2.47 -35.76 19.09
N GLY A 317 2.41 -34.84 18.12
CA GLY A 317 3.48 -33.97 17.65
C GLY A 317 4.29 -34.53 16.48
N ARG A 318 3.85 -35.64 15.86
CA ARG A 318 4.43 -36.22 14.64
C ARG A 318 3.47 -36.01 13.48
N VAL A 319 4.01 -36.04 12.27
CA VAL A 319 3.23 -35.86 11.05
C VAL A 319 2.84 -37.24 10.54
N GLU A 320 1.55 -37.55 10.54
CA GLU A 320 1.02 -38.78 9.94
C GLU A 320 0.69 -38.58 8.47
N LEU A 321 0.47 -37.35 8.02
CA LEU A 321 0.03 -37.05 6.68
C LEU A 321 0.80 -35.85 6.09
N ALA A 322 1.45 -36.06 4.95
CA ALA A 322 2.10 -35.00 4.17
C ALA A 322 1.51 -34.96 2.76
N THR A 323 1.01 -33.80 2.33
CA THR A 323 0.43 -33.58 1.01
C THR A 323 1.22 -32.53 0.24
N HIS A 324 1.70 -32.88 -0.96
CA HIS A 324 2.51 -32.03 -1.82
C HIS A 324 1.68 -31.40 -2.96
N PHE A 325 1.98 -30.13 -3.25
CA PHE A 325 1.25 -29.30 -4.22
C PHE A 325 2.19 -28.57 -5.19
N ASP A 326 1.66 -28.15 -6.33
CA ASP A 326 2.18 -27.04 -7.15
C ASP A 326 1.10 -25.95 -7.21
N GLY A 327 1.14 -25.01 -6.26
CA GLY A 327 0.08 -24.04 -6.07
C GLY A 327 -1.22 -24.72 -5.61
N ASP A 328 -2.25 -24.67 -6.44
CA ASP A 328 -3.54 -25.31 -6.16
C ASP A 328 -3.63 -26.76 -6.66
N THR A 329 -2.66 -27.21 -7.48
CA THR A 329 -2.67 -28.57 -8.04
C THR A 329 -2.10 -29.59 -7.06
N LEU A 330 -2.89 -30.60 -6.71
CA LEU A 330 -2.48 -31.72 -5.86
C LEU A 330 -1.58 -32.71 -6.63
N LEU A 331 -0.38 -32.99 -6.11
CA LEU A 331 0.60 -33.86 -6.77
C LEU A 331 0.74 -35.23 -6.09
N ARG A 332 0.92 -35.24 -4.76
CA ARG A 332 1.23 -36.46 -4.01
C ARG A 332 0.77 -36.36 -2.56
N ARG A 333 0.44 -37.49 -1.96
CA ARG A 333 0.14 -37.65 -0.53
C ARG A 333 0.92 -38.81 0.06
N GLU A 334 1.54 -38.60 1.21
CA GLU A 334 2.30 -39.59 1.97
C GLU A 334 1.66 -39.76 3.34
N ALA A 335 1.49 -41.00 3.80
CA ALA A 335 0.86 -41.29 5.08
C ALA A 335 1.63 -42.36 5.87
N ASP A 336 1.71 -42.20 7.19
CA ASP A 336 2.18 -43.21 8.14
C ASP A 336 0.97 -43.94 8.70
N THR A 337 0.60 -45.06 8.07
CA THR A 337 -0.60 -45.80 8.46
C THR A 337 -0.36 -46.77 9.61
N ARG A 338 0.90 -47.00 9.99
CA ARG A 338 1.30 -47.91 11.09
C ARG A 338 1.64 -47.17 12.39
N GLY A 339 1.86 -45.86 12.35
CA GLY A 339 2.15 -45.00 13.49
C GLY A 339 3.55 -45.23 14.07
N ASP A 340 4.54 -45.52 13.21
CA ASP A 340 5.93 -45.74 13.64
C ASP A 340 6.87 -44.54 13.39
N GLY A 341 6.32 -43.45 12.85
CA GLY A 341 6.99 -42.21 12.48
C GLY A 341 7.61 -42.24 11.08
N ARG A 342 7.24 -43.18 10.21
CA ARG A 342 7.72 -43.28 8.83
C ARG A 342 6.54 -43.45 7.88
N PHE A 343 6.51 -42.66 6.82
CA PHE A 343 5.54 -42.86 5.75
C PHE A 343 5.69 -44.25 5.14
N ASP A 344 4.57 -44.97 5.06
CA ASP A 344 4.48 -46.33 4.53
C ASP A 344 3.45 -46.46 3.41
N THR A 345 2.71 -45.40 3.14
CA THR A 345 1.72 -45.30 2.08
C THR A 345 1.99 -44.04 1.24
N TRP A 346 2.11 -44.19 -0.07
CA TRP A 346 2.28 -43.07 -1.00
C TRP A 346 1.23 -43.11 -2.09
N ILE A 347 0.56 -41.99 -2.34
CA ILE A 347 -0.48 -41.83 -3.35
C ILE A 347 -0.09 -40.69 -4.28
N ASP A 348 0.03 -40.97 -5.57
CA ASP A 348 0.26 -39.95 -6.61
C ASP A 348 -1.06 -39.58 -7.30
N PHE A 349 -1.19 -38.32 -7.67
CA PHE A 349 -2.37 -37.75 -8.33
C PHE A 349 -2.01 -37.26 -9.75
N GLU A 350 -2.94 -37.45 -10.70
CA GLU A 350 -2.89 -36.87 -12.04
C GLU A 350 -4.25 -36.24 -12.33
N GLU A 351 -4.29 -34.98 -12.77
CA GLU A 351 -5.55 -34.22 -12.96
C GLU A 351 -6.46 -34.25 -11.71
N GLU A 352 -5.85 -34.10 -10.52
CA GLU A 352 -6.51 -34.14 -9.19
C GLU A 352 -7.16 -35.49 -8.81
N ARG A 353 -6.92 -36.57 -9.58
CA ARG A 353 -7.46 -37.91 -9.30
C ARG A 353 -6.34 -38.89 -8.95
N LYS A 354 -6.60 -39.82 -8.02
CA LYS A 354 -5.63 -40.86 -7.66
C LYS A 354 -5.21 -41.66 -8.89
N SER A 355 -3.92 -41.68 -9.20
CA SER A 355 -3.38 -42.44 -10.34
C SER A 355 -2.64 -43.71 -9.87
N ARG A 356 -1.86 -43.60 -8.79
CA ARG A 356 -1.04 -44.70 -8.24
C ARG A 356 -1.01 -44.67 -6.72
N GLN A 357 -0.93 -45.84 -6.10
CA GLN A 357 -0.67 -46.01 -4.67
C GLN A 357 0.36 -47.12 -4.43
N ALA A 358 1.25 -46.91 -3.48
CA ALA A 358 2.25 -47.89 -3.06
C ALA A 358 2.24 -48.02 -1.53
N GLU A 359 2.40 -49.24 -1.02
CA GLU A 359 2.41 -49.54 0.41
C GLU A 359 3.59 -50.44 0.79
N ASP A 360 4.30 -50.09 1.85
CA ASP A 360 5.18 -50.98 2.63
C ASP A 360 4.34 -51.56 3.77
N ARG A 361 4.03 -52.86 3.75
CA ARG A 361 3.10 -53.49 4.69
C ARG A 361 3.82 -54.16 5.86
N ASN A 362 5.12 -54.45 5.74
CA ASN A 362 5.87 -55.22 6.74
C ASN A 362 6.93 -54.41 7.52
N GLY A 363 7.30 -53.22 7.07
CA GLY A 363 8.17 -52.25 7.73
C GLY A 363 9.62 -52.32 7.31
N ASP A 364 9.90 -52.92 6.16
CA ASP A 364 11.27 -53.18 5.69
C ASP A 364 11.79 -52.17 4.65
N GLU A 365 11.06 -51.06 4.43
CA GLU A 365 11.36 -50.00 3.46
C GLU A 365 11.27 -50.47 1.98
N HIS A 366 10.72 -51.66 1.71
CA HIS A 366 10.38 -52.13 0.36
C HIS A 366 8.86 -52.13 0.17
N VAL A 367 8.44 -51.89 -1.07
CA VAL A 367 7.02 -51.82 -1.42
C VAL A 367 6.47 -53.23 -1.62
N ASP A 368 5.50 -53.62 -0.80
CA ASP A 368 4.85 -54.94 -0.78
C ASP A 368 3.55 -54.98 -1.58
N ALA A 369 2.93 -53.80 -1.78
CA ALA A 369 1.72 -53.67 -2.58
C ALA A 369 1.77 -52.43 -3.48
N ARG A 370 1.32 -52.61 -4.72
CA ARG A 370 1.19 -51.52 -5.70
C ARG A 370 -0.19 -51.54 -6.31
N PHE A 371 -0.80 -50.37 -6.37
CA PHE A 371 -2.10 -50.14 -6.95
C PHE A 371 -2.01 -49.08 -8.04
N SER A 372 -2.74 -49.28 -9.13
CA SER A 372 -2.99 -48.25 -10.14
C SER A 372 -4.48 -48.12 -10.37
N PHE A 373 -4.94 -46.90 -10.60
CA PHE A 373 -6.35 -46.57 -10.75
C PHE A 373 -6.65 -46.05 -12.17
N ASP A 374 -7.92 -46.05 -12.55
CA ASP A 374 -8.40 -45.41 -13.78
C ASP A 374 -8.80 -43.94 -13.55
N SER A 375 -9.21 -43.24 -14.61
CA SER A 375 -9.65 -41.83 -14.54
C SER A 375 -10.94 -41.63 -13.73
N GLN A 376 -11.58 -42.69 -13.22
CA GLN A 376 -12.70 -42.63 -12.28
C GLN A 376 -12.29 -43.10 -10.87
N GLU A 377 -10.98 -43.19 -10.58
CA GLU A 377 -10.39 -43.70 -9.34
C GLU A 377 -10.75 -45.16 -8.99
N ARG A 378 -11.18 -45.95 -9.97
CA ARG A 378 -11.46 -47.38 -9.76
C ARG A 378 -10.15 -48.15 -9.88
N LEU A 379 -9.96 -49.15 -9.02
CA LEU A 379 -8.76 -50.00 -9.07
C LEU A 379 -8.67 -50.65 -10.45
N ARG A 380 -7.49 -50.56 -11.08
CA ARG A 380 -7.17 -51.14 -12.39
C ARG A 380 -6.21 -52.31 -12.25
N ARG A 381 -5.25 -52.22 -11.33
CA ARG A 381 -4.23 -53.24 -11.11
C ARG A 381 -3.75 -53.22 -9.68
N GLU A 382 -3.58 -54.41 -9.12
CA GLU A 382 -3.00 -54.70 -7.80
C GLU A 382 -1.86 -55.71 -8.00
N GLU A 383 -0.69 -55.42 -7.45
CA GLU A 383 0.44 -56.34 -7.37
C GLU A 383 0.74 -56.59 -5.90
N LEU A 384 0.80 -57.86 -5.49
CA LEU A 384 1.09 -58.28 -4.11
C LEU A 384 2.32 -59.19 -4.08
N ASP A 385 3.28 -58.79 -3.24
CA ASP A 385 4.32 -59.66 -2.70
C ASP A 385 3.75 -60.24 -1.39
N GLU A 386 3.30 -61.50 -1.41
CA GLU A 386 2.63 -62.12 -0.25
C GLU A 386 3.61 -62.82 0.70
N ASP A 387 4.82 -63.17 0.23
CA ASP A 387 5.84 -63.83 1.03
C ASP A 387 7.02 -62.91 1.42
N PHE A 388 6.98 -61.66 1.00
CA PHE A 388 7.91 -60.56 1.30
C PHE A 388 9.34 -60.87 0.82
N ASP A 389 9.47 -61.49 -0.36
CA ASP A 389 10.77 -61.86 -0.94
C ASP A 389 11.32 -60.83 -1.95
N GLY A 390 10.53 -59.80 -2.26
CA GLY A 390 10.82 -58.73 -3.22
C GLY A 390 10.32 -59.02 -4.64
N ARG A 391 9.59 -60.12 -4.87
CA ARG A 391 8.91 -60.45 -6.12
C ARG A 391 7.39 -60.40 -5.90
N PHE A 392 6.65 -60.14 -6.97
CA PHE A 392 5.20 -60.09 -6.93
C PHE A 392 4.64 -61.39 -7.51
N GLU A 393 4.25 -62.34 -6.65
CA GLU A 393 3.75 -63.68 -7.05
C GLU A 393 2.33 -63.60 -7.60
N GLN A 394 1.60 -62.56 -7.20
CA GLN A 394 0.21 -62.35 -7.55
C GLN A 394 -0.01 -60.96 -8.17
N VAL A 395 -0.58 -60.98 -9.37
CA VAL A 395 -1.05 -59.77 -10.05
C VAL A 395 -2.55 -59.91 -10.28
N ARG A 396 -3.33 -58.98 -9.75
CA ARG A 396 -4.76 -58.87 -9.98
C ARG A 396 -5.04 -57.68 -10.89
N VAL A 397 -5.83 -57.92 -11.92
CA VAL A 397 -6.25 -56.89 -12.87
C VAL A 397 -7.75 -56.73 -12.75
N TYR A 398 -8.16 -55.49 -12.62
CA TYR A 398 -9.54 -55.08 -12.43
C TYR A 398 -10.00 -54.34 -13.69
N ARG A 399 -11.27 -54.53 -14.05
CA ARG A 399 -11.95 -53.74 -15.07
C ARG A 399 -13.14 -53.11 -14.40
N GLU A 400 -13.20 -51.78 -14.44
CA GLU A 400 -14.26 -51.01 -13.79
C GLU A 400 -14.44 -51.31 -12.29
N GLY A 401 -13.34 -51.66 -11.61
CA GLY A 401 -13.33 -52.02 -10.18
C GLY A 401 -13.69 -53.47 -9.85
N VAL A 402 -14.05 -54.30 -10.83
CA VAL A 402 -14.34 -55.74 -10.63
C VAL A 402 -13.12 -56.58 -11.00
N LEU A 403 -12.75 -57.55 -10.15
CA LEU A 403 -11.64 -58.47 -10.42
C LEU A 403 -11.92 -59.24 -11.72
N ALA A 404 -11.12 -58.98 -12.74
CA ALA A 404 -11.27 -59.59 -14.06
C ALA A 404 -10.27 -60.72 -14.28
N LYS A 405 -9.04 -60.55 -13.77
CA LYS A 405 -7.96 -61.52 -13.96
C LYS A 405 -7.08 -61.62 -12.72
N ARG A 406 -6.72 -62.84 -12.35
CA ARG A 406 -5.67 -63.15 -11.37
C ARG A 406 -4.60 -63.99 -12.02
N LEU A 407 -3.37 -63.51 -11.94
CA LEU A 407 -2.17 -64.19 -12.40
C LEU A 407 -1.44 -64.79 -11.21
N HIS A 408 -1.07 -66.06 -11.34
CA HIS A 408 -0.21 -66.76 -10.41
C HIS A 408 1.10 -67.14 -11.11
N ALA A 409 2.23 -66.77 -10.52
CA ALA A 409 3.54 -67.18 -11.01
C ALA A 409 3.72 -68.72 -11.00
N ALA A 410 4.59 -69.25 -11.86
CA ALA A 410 4.85 -70.68 -11.92
C ALA A 410 5.35 -71.22 -10.56
N GLY A 411 4.72 -72.30 -10.08
CA GLY A 411 5.07 -72.91 -8.80
C GLY A 411 4.51 -72.21 -7.55
N SER A 412 3.75 -71.12 -7.69
CA SER A 412 3.05 -70.49 -6.56
C SER A 412 1.77 -71.23 -6.14
N LEU A 413 1.25 -72.13 -7.00
CA LEU A 413 0.05 -72.95 -6.72
C LEU A 413 0.37 -74.44 -6.50
N PRO A 414 -0.22 -75.10 -5.49
CA PRO A 414 -0.02 -76.53 -5.25
C PRO A 414 -0.59 -77.43 -6.37
N GLY A 415 0.24 -78.28 -6.97
CA GLY A 415 -0.19 -79.31 -7.95
C GLY A 415 -0.28 -78.86 -9.41
N ILE A 416 0.05 -77.59 -9.68
CA ILE A 416 0.12 -77.01 -11.01
C ILE A 416 1.56 -76.52 -11.20
N THR A 417 2.28 -77.07 -12.18
CA THR A 417 3.70 -76.76 -12.38
C THR A 417 3.93 -75.57 -13.30
N GLY A 418 2.99 -75.29 -14.22
CA GLY A 418 3.02 -74.14 -15.10
C GLY A 418 2.41 -72.89 -14.47
N ALA A 419 2.54 -71.75 -15.17
CA ALA A 419 1.84 -70.53 -14.81
C ALA A 419 0.33 -70.70 -15.03
N ARG A 420 -0.48 -70.09 -14.18
CA ARG A 420 -1.94 -70.17 -14.27
C ARG A 420 -2.53 -68.78 -14.34
N SER A 421 -3.39 -68.58 -15.34
CA SER A 421 -4.23 -67.39 -15.44
C SER A 421 -5.67 -67.76 -15.11
N GLU A 422 -6.24 -67.07 -14.14
CA GLU A 422 -7.62 -67.25 -13.72
C GLU A 422 -8.41 -66.01 -14.09
N PHE A 423 -9.56 -66.22 -14.73
CA PHE A 423 -10.46 -65.17 -15.17
C PHE A 423 -11.77 -65.32 -14.41
N PHE A 424 -12.26 -64.20 -13.90
CA PHE A 424 -13.42 -64.16 -13.03
C PHE A 424 -14.55 -63.39 -13.72
N GLU A 425 -15.76 -63.90 -13.59
CA GLU A 425 -17.00 -63.25 -14.01
C GLU A 425 -17.98 -63.29 -12.84
N ALA A 426 -18.61 -62.16 -12.51
CA ALA A 426 -19.50 -62.01 -11.34
C ALA A 426 -18.92 -62.54 -10.00
N GLY A 427 -17.58 -62.53 -9.85
CA GLY A 427 -16.88 -63.01 -8.66
C GLY A 427 -16.67 -64.53 -8.58
N GLN A 428 -17.12 -65.31 -9.57
CA GLN A 428 -16.87 -66.74 -9.68
C GLN A 428 -15.76 -67.02 -10.72
N LEU A 429 -15.04 -68.14 -10.55
CA LEU A 429 -14.03 -68.57 -11.53
C LEU A 429 -14.74 -69.04 -12.80
N ALA A 430 -14.75 -68.21 -13.83
CA ALA A 430 -15.39 -68.53 -15.11
C ALA A 430 -14.47 -69.38 -15.99
N ARG A 431 -13.18 -69.05 -15.97
CA ARG A 431 -12.20 -69.67 -16.87
C ARG A 431 -10.84 -69.78 -16.23
N ALA A 432 -10.23 -70.93 -16.39
CA ALA A 432 -8.84 -71.17 -16.03
C ALA A 432 -8.05 -71.58 -17.27
N GLU A 433 -6.98 -70.83 -17.54
CA GLU A 433 -5.98 -71.13 -18.55
C GLU A 433 -4.76 -71.75 -17.87
N THR A 434 -4.31 -72.88 -18.39
CA THR A 434 -3.10 -73.55 -17.91
C THR A 434 -2.16 -73.78 -19.08
N ASP A 435 -0.94 -73.28 -18.93
CA ASP A 435 0.24 -73.65 -19.72
C ASP A 435 0.78 -74.94 -19.10
N GLU A 436 0.50 -76.09 -19.74
CA GLU A 436 0.77 -77.40 -19.15
C GLU A 436 2.25 -77.79 -19.29
N ASP A 437 2.93 -77.34 -20.36
CA ASP A 437 4.32 -77.70 -20.66
C ASP A 437 5.37 -76.63 -20.27
N GLY A 438 4.92 -75.45 -19.88
CA GLY A 438 5.74 -74.34 -19.38
C GLY A 438 6.44 -73.55 -20.47
N ASP A 439 5.96 -73.61 -21.72
CA ASP A 439 6.53 -72.90 -22.86
C ASP A 439 6.01 -71.45 -23.01
N GLY A 440 4.99 -71.08 -22.22
CA GLY A 440 4.33 -69.77 -22.25
C GLY A 440 3.08 -69.70 -23.12
N GLN A 441 2.64 -70.79 -23.74
CA GLN A 441 1.38 -70.93 -24.47
C GLN A 441 0.36 -71.70 -23.64
N VAL A 442 -0.92 -71.46 -23.86
CA VAL A 442 -1.99 -72.13 -23.10
C VAL A 442 -2.42 -73.37 -23.87
N ASP A 443 -2.50 -74.51 -23.20
CA ASP A 443 -2.89 -75.78 -23.82
C ASP A 443 -4.32 -76.19 -23.45
N LEU A 444 -4.75 -75.79 -22.26
CA LEU A 444 -6.02 -76.22 -21.67
C LEU A 444 -6.82 -75.05 -21.13
N TRP A 445 -8.07 -75.00 -21.58
CA TRP A 445 -9.09 -74.09 -21.11
C TRP A 445 -10.23 -74.87 -20.48
N ASN A 446 -10.44 -74.63 -19.18
CA ASN A 446 -11.57 -75.17 -18.46
C ASN A 446 -12.55 -74.06 -18.12
N PHE A 447 -13.80 -74.26 -18.54
CA PHE A 447 -14.90 -73.34 -18.29
C PHE A 447 -15.85 -73.93 -17.27
N HIS A 448 -16.16 -73.15 -16.25
CA HIS A 448 -17.01 -73.57 -15.16
C HIS A 448 -18.32 -72.76 -15.20
N ASP A 449 -19.42 -73.38 -14.79
CA ASP A 449 -20.68 -72.67 -14.57
C ASP A 449 -20.67 -71.85 -13.27
N ALA A 450 -21.80 -71.18 -12.99
CA ALA A 450 -21.96 -70.30 -11.83
C ALA A 450 -21.86 -71.03 -10.48
N GLU A 451 -22.14 -72.34 -10.46
CA GLU A 451 -21.96 -73.21 -9.29
C GLU A 451 -20.54 -73.79 -9.19
N GLY A 452 -19.67 -73.53 -10.16
CA GLY A 452 -18.28 -73.97 -10.23
C GLY A 452 -18.07 -75.36 -10.86
N ALA A 453 -19.07 -75.93 -11.53
CA ALA A 453 -18.98 -77.22 -12.21
C ALA A 453 -18.48 -77.07 -13.66
N LEU A 454 -17.69 -78.04 -14.14
CA LEU A 454 -17.16 -78.06 -15.50
C LEU A 454 -18.28 -78.35 -16.51
N THR A 455 -18.58 -77.40 -17.39
CA THR A 455 -19.67 -77.48 -18.38
C THR A 455 -19.16 -77.46 -19.82
N ARG A 456 -18.00 -76.83 -20.02
CA ARG A 456 -17.35 -76.71 -21.32
C ARG A 456 -15.85 -76.91 -21.17
N GLN A 457 -15.29 -77.63 -22.12
CA GLN A 457 -13.85 -77.78 -22.27
C GLN A 457 -13.48 -77.40 -23.70
N GLU A 458 -12.39 -76.67 -23.80
CA GLU A 458 -11.73 -76.35 -25.06
C GLU A 458 -10.32 -76.87 -25.00
N GLN A 459 -9.87 -77.44 -26.10
CA GLN A 459 -8.59 -78.11 -26.17
C GLN A 459 -7.88 -77.72 -27.47
N ASP A 460 -6.66 -77.24 -27.32
CA ASP A 460 -5.67 -77.35 -28.39
C ASP A 460 -5.15 -78.78 -28.38
N ARG A 461 -5.62 -79.58 -29.33
CA ARG A 461 -5.36 -81.01 -29.34
C ARG A 461 -4.05 -81.36 -30.03
N ASP A 462 -3.56 -80.51 -30.93
CA ASP A 462 -2.34 -80.75 -31.69
C ASP A 462 -1.14 -79.92 -31.24
N LEU A 463 -1.30 -79.13 -30.17
CA LEU A 463 -0.28 -78.34 -29.46
C LEU A 463 0.41 -77.34 -30.41
N ASP A 464 -0.37 -76.79 -31.34
CA ASP A 464 0.09 -75.78 -32.28
C ASP A 464 -0.17 -74.34 -31.79
N GLY A 465 -0.77 -74.22 -30.61
CA GLY A 465 -1.20 -73.00 -29.94
C GLY A 465 -2.65 -72.61 -30.22
N ARG A 466 -3.49 -73.45 -30.85
CA ARG A 466 -4.88 -73.13 -31.25
C ARG A 466 -5.90 -74.19 -30.82
N VAL A 467 -7.02 -73.73 -30.25
CA VAL A 467 -8.17 -74.60 -29.97
C VAL A 467 -8.85 -75.02 -31.27
N ASP A 468 -9.11 -76.32 -31.43
CA ASP A 468 -9.80 -76.87 -32.62
C ASP A 468 -11.10 -77.65 -32.28
N THR A 469 -11.38 -77.82 -30.98
CA THR A 469 -12.47 -78.65 -30.49
C THR A 469 -13.17 -78.01 -29.29
N TRP A 470 -14.49 -77.85 -29.42
CA TRP A 470 -15.37 -77.33 -28.38
C TRP A 470 -16.41 -78.38 -28.02
N LEU A 471 -16.41 -78.78 -26.75
CA LEU A 471 -17.33 -79.79 -26.24
C LEU A 471 -18.24 -79.21 -25.16
N SER A 472 -19.55 -79.35 -25.36
CA SER A 472 -20.55 -79.13 -24.31
C SER A 472 -21.05 -80.46 -23.75
N LEU A 473 -21.00 -80.58 -22.42
CA LEU A 473 -21.43 -81.77 -21.71
C LEU A 473 -22.71 -81.49 -20.92
N ASP A 474 -23.63 -82.45 -20.91
CA ASP A 474 -24.66 -82.48 -19.88
C ASP A 474 -24.04 -82.97 -18.56
N ALA A 475 -23.84 -82.07 -17.60
CA ALA A 475 -23.18 -82.35 -16.32
C ALA A 475 -23.90 -83.43 -15.47
N SER A 476 -25.17 -83.74 -15.76
CA SER A 476 -25.97 -84.72 -15.02
C SER A 476 -25.99 -86.12 -15.66
N LEU A 477 -25.89 -86.20 -16.99
CA LEU A 477 -26.00 -87.44 -17.77
C LEU A 477 -24.66 -87.92 -18.37
N GLY A 478 -23.64 -87.06 -18.44
CA GLY A 478 -22.33 -87.38 -18.99
C GLY A 478 -22.33 -87.67 -20.50
N ILE A 479 -23.27 -87.09 -21.25
CA ILE A 479 -23.40 -87.24 -22.72
C ILE A 479 -23.14 -85.92 -23.46
N GLU A 480 -22.72 -86.03 -24.73
CA GLU A 480 -22.46 -84.92 -25.64
C GLU A 480 -23.78 -84.38 -26.20
N ARG A 481 -24.13 -83.14 -25.86
CA ARG A 481 -25.40 -82.51 -26.27
C ARG A 481 -25.26 -81.77 -27.59
N GLU A 482 -24.11 -81.15 -27.77
CA GLU A 482 -23.76 -80.40 -28.94
C GLU A 482 -22.27 -80.56 -29.18
N ILE A 483 -21.93 -80.74 -30.45
CA ILE A 483 -20.57 -80.81 -30.91
C ILE A 483 -20.39 -79.68 -31.90
N GLN A 484 -19.40 -78.87 -31.63
CA GLN A 484 -18.97 -77.79 -32.50
C GLN A 484 -17.55 -78.11 -32.92
N ARG A 485 -17.27 -77.95 -34.21
CA ARG A 485 -15.96 -78.32 -34.75
C ARG A 485 -15.54 -77.33 -35.79
N ASP A 486 -14.30 -76.89 -35.64
CA ASP A 486 -13.58 -76.22 -36.71
C ASP A 486 -13.01 -77.30 -37.62
N SER A 487 -13.71 -77.56 -38.72
CA SER A 487 -13.24 -78.54 -39.69
C SER A 487 -12.28 -77.93 -40.72
N ARG A 488 -12.13 -76.60 -40.71
CA ARG A 488 -11.36 -75.84 -41.69
C ARG A 488 -9.96 -75.48 -41.16
N GLY A 489 -9.70 -75.65 -39.87
CA GLY A 489 -8.43 -75.33 -39.21
C GLY A 489 -8.17 -73.82 -39.22
N ASP A 490 -9.24 -73.03 -39.32
CA ASP A 490 -9.23 -71.58 -39.36
C ASP A 490 -9.46 -70.95 -37.98
N GLY A 491 -9.73 -71.78 -36.97
CA GLY A 491 -9.93 -71.45 -35.56
C GLY A 491 -11.39 -71.34 -35.13
N GLN A 492 -12.37 -71.61 -35.99
CA GLN A 492 -13.79 -71.41 -35.66
C GLN A 492 -14.68 -72.62 -35.96
N PRO A 493 -15.57 -73.01 -35.03
CA PRO A 493 -16.51 -74.06 -35.32
C PRO A 493 -17.46 -73.61 -36.41
N ASP A 494 -17.51 -74.32 -37.53
CA ASP A 494 -18.30 -73.90 -38.69
C ASP A 494 -19.60 -74.68 -38.86
N THR A 495 -19.84 -75.60 -37.94
CA THR A 495 -21.00 -76.48 -37.98
C THR A 495 -21.48 -76.85 -36.59
N TRP A 496 -22.78 -76.62 -36.37
CA TRP A 496 -23.49 -77.02 -35.15
C TRP A 496 -24.52 -78.08 -35.50
N ARG A 497 -24.39 -79.23 -34.84
CA ARG A 497 -25.33 -80.32 -34.99
C ARG A 497 -26.04 -80.56 -33.68
N LEU A 498 -27.31 -80.16 -33.67
CA LEU A 498 -28.20 -80.41 -32.55
C LEU A 498 -28.88 -81.76 -32.71
N HIS A 499 -28.73 -82.59 -31.68
CA HIS A 499 -29.39 -83.89 -31.57
C HIS A 499 -30.44 -83.85 -30.46
N ASP A 500 -31.56 -84.54 -30.66
CA ASP A 500 -32.54 -84.80 -29.60
C ASP A 500 -32.04 -85.88 -28.59
N ASP A 501 -32.83 -86.16 -27.55
CA ASP A 501 -32.50 -87.13 -26.48
C ASP A 501 -32.33 -88.60 -26.95
N LEU A 502 -32.68 -88.88 -28.22
CA LEU A 502 -32.49 -90.17 -28.90
C LEU A 502 -31.34 -90.14 -29.92
N GLY A 503 -30.82 -88.96 -30.27
CA GLY A 503 -29.72 -88.74 -31.20
C GLY A 503 -30.09 -88.33 -32.65
N GLN A 504 -31.22 -87.67 -32.96
CA GLN A 504 -31.64 -87.27 -34.34
C GLN A 504 -31.54 -85.75 -34.66
N LEU A 505 -31.33 -85.37 -35.95
CA LEU A 505 -31.14 -83.97 -36.42
C LEU A 505 -32.46 -83.24 -36.68
N VAL A 506 -32.66 -82.13 -35.98
CA VAL A 506 -33.89 -81.30 -36.04
C VAL A 506 -33.63 -79.86 -36.46
N SER A 507 -32.38 -79.46 -36.42
CA SER A 507 -31.95 -78.11 -36.76
C SER A 507 -30.59 -78.21 -37.40
N LEU A 508 -30.45 -77.51 -38.53
CA LEU A 508 -29.16 -77.24 -39.11
C LEU A 508 -28.90 -75.76 -38.92
N ARG A 509 -27.73 -75.52 -38.34
CA ARG A 509 -27.21 -74.23 -37.96
C ARG A 509 -25.86 -74.14 -38.65
N GLU A 510 -25.76 -73.19 -39.57
CA GLU A 510 -24.60 -72.98 -40.41
C GLU A 510 -24.10 -71.57 -40.21
N ASP A 511 -22.84 -71.50 -39.85
CA ASP A 511 -22.01 -70.33 -39.99
C ASP A 511 -21.43 -70.40 -41.40
N ARG A 512 -21.93 -69.50 -42.25
CA ARG A 512 -21.56 -69.49 -43.67
C ARG A 512 -20.49 -68.48 -43.97
N ASN A 513 -20.39 -67.46 -43.15
CA ASN A 513 -19.45 -66.36 -43.29
C ASN A 513 -18.14 -66.61 -42.51
N ALA A 514 -18.03 -67.76 -41.83
CA ALA A 514 -16.93 -68.15 -40.94
C ALA A 514 -16.78 -67.21 -39.74
N ASP A 515 -17.91 -66.80 -39.16
CA ASP A 515 -17.98 -65.90 -38.01
C ASP A 515 -18.28 -66.58 -36.67
N GLY A 516 -18.51 -67.89 -36.67
CA GLY A 516 -18.73 -68.69 -35.49
C GLY A 516 -20.15 -68.66 -34.95
N GLN A 517 -21.11 -68.01 -35.62
CA GLN A 517 -22.53 -68.06 -35.28
C GLN A 517 -23.35 -68.68 -36.40
N PRO A 518 -24.37 -69.48 -36.07
CA PRO A 518 -25.21 -70.04 -37.11
C PRO A 518 -26.26 -69.02 -37.56
N ASP A 519 -25.84 -68.14 -38.44
CA ASP A 519 -26.62 -67.01 -38.98
C ASP A 519 -27.88 -67.43 -39.71
N ARG A 520 -27.84 -68.67 -40.17
CA ARG A 520 -28.87 -69.19 -41.04
C ARG A 520 -29.61 -70.31 -40.36
N PHE A 521 -30.77 -69.93 -39.84
CA PHE A 521 -31.72 -70.86 -39.25
C PHE A 521 -32.70 -71.32 -40.31
N VAL A 522 -32.47 -72.55 -40.78
CA VAL A 522 -33.41 -73.21 -41.69
C VAL A 522 -34.21 -74.22 -40.90
N ARG A 523 -35.48 -73.92 -40.69
CA ARG A 523 -36.43 -74.89 -40.13
C ARG A 523 -36.94 -75.81 -41.23
N PHE A 524 -36.88 -77.11 -40.96
CA PHE A 524 -37.29 -78.14 -41.89
C PHE A 524 -38.61 -78.77 -41.44
N GLU A 525 -39.65 -78.63 -42.27
CA GLU A 525 -40.91 -79.35 -42.12
C GLU A 525 -41.02 -80.42 -43.21
N GLU A 526 -41.26 -81.68 -42.83
CA GLU A 526 -41.18 -82.85 -43.74
C GLU A 526 -39.89 -82.87 -44.58
N GLN A 527 -38.79 -82.33 -44.03
CA GLN A 527 -37.49 -82.16 -44.70
C GLN A 527 -37.45 -81.06 -45.81
N ARG A 528 -38.31 -80.00 -45.78
CA ARG A 528 -38.29 -78.82 -46.72
C ARG A 528 -38.28 -77.44 -45.99
N PRO A 529 -37.73 -76.35 -46.59
CA PRO A 529 -37.70 -75.00 -45.98
C PRO A 529 -38.99 -74.20 -46.26
N ARG A 530 -39.40 -73.34 -45.31
CA ARG A 530 -40.65 -72.56 -45.37
C ARG A 530 -40.53 -71.18 -44.75
N HIS A 531 -39.85 -71.16 -43.62
CA HIS A 531 -39.49 -69.96 -42.91
C HIS A 531 -37.99 -69.90 -42.93
N PHE A 532 -37.50 -68.70 -43.15
CA PHE A 532 -36.14 -68.41 -42.79
C PHE A 532 -36.18 -67.36 -41.71
N GLU A 533 -35.27 -67.59 -40.81
CA GLU A 533 -34.89 -66.68 -39.79
C GLU A 533 -33.41 -66.54 -40.07
N GLU A 534 -33.03 -65.35 -40.51
CA GLU A 534 -31.66 -65.04 -40.79
C GLU A 534 -31.27 -63.92 -39.85
N ASP A 535 -30.25 -64.27 -39.11
CA ASP A 535 -29.49 -63.35 -38.31
C ASP A 535 -28.43 -62.79 -39.27
N LEU A 536 -28.73 -61.64 -39.84
CA LEU A 536 -27.99 -61.04 -40.95
C LEU A 536 -26.79 -60.24 -40.46
N ASP A 537 -26.93 -59.63 -39.29
CA ASP A 537 -25.82 -58.95 -38.63
C ASP A 537 -25.15 -59.81 -37.55
N HIS A 538 -25.60 -61.06 -37.44
CA HIS A 538 -24.95 -62.15 -36.71
C HIS A 538 -24.97 -61.88 -35.19
N ASP A 539 -26.07 -61.30 -34.72
CA ASP A 539 -26.32 -60.81 -33.36
C ASP A 539 -27.09 -61.82 -32.47
N GLY A 540 -27.55 -62.92 -33.05
CA GLY A 540 -28.24 -64.03 -32.40
C GLY A 540 -29.75 -63.87 -32.29
N GLN A 541 -30.31 -62.72 -32.64
CA GLN A 541 -31.72 -62.50 -32.84
C GLN A 541 -32.07 -62.65 -34.30
N ILE A 542 -33.37 -62.71 -34.57
CA ILE A 542 -33.82 -62.84 -35.94
C ILE A 542 -34.08 -61.44 -36.45
N ASP A 543 -33.02 -60.80 -36.94
CA ASP A 543 -33.11 -59.48 -37.56
C ASP A 543 -34.02 -59.57 -38.74
N LEU A 544 -33.87 -60.63 -39.52
CA LEU A 544 -34.63 -60.83 -40.71
C LEU A 544 -35.51 -62.06 -40.57
N ARG A 545 -36.80 -61.77 -40.48
CA ARG A 545 -37.81 -62.75 -40.86
C ARG A 545 -38.48 -62.32 -42.15
N GLY A 546 -38.61 -63.29 -43.03
CA GLY A 546 -39.27 -63.09 -44.29
C GLY A 546 -40.15 -64.26 -44.65
N GLU A 547 -41.18 -63.93 -45.42
CA GLU A 547 -41.98 -64.93 -46.10
C GLU A 547 -41.48 -65.06 -47.53
N TYR A 548 -41.13 -66.30 -47.90
CA TYR A 548 -40.91 -66.65 -49.29
C TYR A 548 -42.26 -66.83 -50.01
N ASP A 549 -42.39 -66.26 -51.20
CA ASP A 549 -43.50 -66.53 -52.13
C ASP A 549 -43.47 -67.99 -52.66
N ALA A 550 -44.45 -68.39 -53.47
CA ALA A 550 -44.55 -69.77 -53.97
C ALA A 550 -43.41 -70.18 -54.91
N GLU A 551 -42.67 -69.20 -55.43
CA GLU A 551 -41.54 -69.34 -56.34
C GLU A 551 -40.18 -69.17 -55.64
N GLY A 552 -40.15 -68.72 -54.38
CA GLY A 552 -38.98 -68.54 -53.52
C GLY A 552 -38.46 -67.10 -53.38
N GLY A 553 -39.19 -66.07 -53.81
CA GLY A 553 -38.85 -64.63 -53.67
C GLY A 553 -39.41 -63.97 -52.40
N VAL A 554 -38.86 -62.82 -51.97
CA VAL A 554 -39.26 -62.11 -50.74
C VAL A 554 -40.43 -61.15 -51.02
N LEU A 555 -41.55 -61.34 -50.32
CA LEU A 555 -42.78 -60.56 -50.51
C LEU A 555 -42.89 -59.37 -49.55
N ALA A 556 -42.53 -59.61 -48.30
CA ALA A 556 -42.49 -58.65 -47.22
C ALA A 556 -41.42 -59.11 -46.26
N GLU A 557 -40.77 -58.14 -45.63
CA GLU A 557 -39.88 -58.42 -44.55
C GLU A 557 -40.17 -57.48 -43.40
N ALA A 558 -40.02 -58.04 -42.23
CA ALA A 558 -39.97 -57.29 -41.01
C ALA A 558 -38.53 -57.37 -40.58
N ARG A 559 -37.96 -56.22 -40.22
CA ARG A 559 -36.65 -56.17 -39.63
C ARG A 559 -36.74 -55.71 -38.19
N ASP A 560 -36.22 -56.55 -37.31
CA ASP A 560 -35.82 -56.13 -35.99
C ASP A 560 -34.53 -55.31 -36.18
N THR A 561 -34.61 -54.01 -35.91
CA THR A 561 -33.53 -53.08 -36.23
C THR A 561 -32.74 -52.61 -35.04
N ASP A 562 -33.31 -52.73 -33.86
CA ASP A 562 -32.63 -52.44 -32.61
C ASP A 562 -32.28 -53.73 -31.83
N GLY A 563 -32.65 -54.89 -32.35
CA GLY A 563 -32.33 -56.20 -31.80
C GLY A 563 -33.14 -56.49 -30.54
N ASP A 564 -34.37 -56.00 -30.43
CA ASP A 564 -35.22 -56.17 -29.24
C ASP A 564 -36.21 -57.35 -29.36
N GLY A 565 -36.29 -57.98 -30.53
CA GLY A 565 -37.13 -59.11 -30.87
C GLY A 565 -38.56 -58.74 -31.29
N LEU A 566 -38.94 -57.47 -31.17
CA LEU A 566 -40.04 -56.89 -31.91
C LEU A 566 -39.53 -56.56 -33.33
N PHE A 567 -40.41 -56.00 -34.14
CA PHE A 567 -40.06 -55.74 -35.53
C PHE A 567 -40.47 -54.32 -35.86
N GLU A 568 -39.58 -53.42 -35.50
CA GLU A 568 -39.74 -51.98 -35.53
C GLU A 568 -39.82 -51.53 -36.97
N LEU A 569 -39.04 -52.18 -37.84
CA LEU A 569 -38.98 -51.84 -39.24
C LEU A 569 -39.89 -52.72 -40.07
N SER A 570 -40.93 -52.09 -40.61
CA SER A 570 -41.74 -52.70 -41.65
C SER A 570 -41.36 -52.13 -43.01
N THR A 571 -40.87 -53.00 -43.90
CA THR A 571 -40.60 -52.65 -45.30
C THR A 571 -41.58 -53.34 -46.23
N ARG A 572 -42.14 -52.56 -47.16
CA ARG A 572 -42.96 -53.08 -48.25
C ARG A 572 -42.25 -52.94 -49.60
N TYR A 573 -42.26 -54.06 -50.33
CA TYR A 573 -41.73 -54.17 -51.69
C TYR A 573 -42.87 -54.32 -52.70
N GLU A 574 -42.81 -53.59 -53.82
CA GLU A 574 -43.66 -53.80 -54.99
C GLU A 574 -42.77 -54.09 -56.21
N ALA A 575 -42.95 -55.26 -56.84
CA ALA A 575 -42.11 -55.74 -57.94
C ALA A 575 -40.58 -55.69 -57.66
N GLY A 576 -40.18 -55.74 -56.38
CA GLY A 576 -38.80 -55.70 -55.93
C GLY A 576 -38.26 -54.31 -55.53
N GLU A 577 -39.05 -53.23 -55.58
CA GLU A 577 -38.62 -51.87 -55.17
C GLU A 577 -39.28 -51.43 -53.83
N LYS A 578 -38.53 -50.73 -52.97
CA LYS A 578 -38.99 -50.18 -51.68
C LYS A 578 -39.80 -48.88 -51.90
N ILE A 579 -40.99 -48.81 -51.31
CA ILE A 579 -41.92 -47.67 -51.48
C ILE A 579 -42.26 -46.94 -50.17
N GLU A 580 -42.16 -47.62 -49.04
CA GLU A 580 -42.49 -47.08 -47.72
C GLU A 580 -41.71 -47.88 -46.68
N GLU A 581 -41.20 -47.16 -45.69
CA GLU A 581 -40.59 -47.72 -44.50
C GLU A 581 -41.24 -47.04 -43.29
N ARG A 582 -41.61 -47.85 -42.31
CA ARG A 582 -42.15 -47.36 -41.04
C ARG A 582 -41.29 -47.95 -39.93
N ARG A 583 -40.94 -47.11 -38.97
CA ARG A 583 -40.14 -47.47 -37.80
C ARG A 583 -40.89 -47.09 -36.53
N ASP A 584 -41.13 -48.10 -35.71
CA ASP A 584 -41.61 -48.00 -34.33
C ASP A 584 -40.38 -47.70 -33.47
N ALA A 585 -40.14 -46.43 -33.17
CA ALA A 585 -38.90 -46.00 -32.54
C ALA A 585 -38.93 -46.15 -31.01
N ASP A 586 -40.11 -46.22 -30.40
CA ASP A 586 -40.29 -46.36 -28.96
C ASP A 586 -40.82 -47.75 -28.54
N GLY A 587 -41.13 -48.61 -29.50
CA GLY A 587 -41.52 -50.00 -29.28
C GLY A 587 -42.96 -50.15 -28.77
N ASP A 588 -43.79 -49.11 -28.91
CA ASP A 588 -45.16 -49.11 -28.38
C ASP A 588 -46.18 -49.79 -29.32
N GLY A 589 -45.76 -50.14 -30.54
CA GLY A 589 -46.58 -50.72 -31.60
C GLY A 589 -47.17 -49.71 -32.58
N ARG A 590 -46.87 -48.42 -32.43
CA ARG A 590 -47.13 -47.35 -33.39
C ARG A 590 -45.85 -47.10 -34.19
N PHE A 591 -45.88 -46.10 -35.05
CA PHE A 591 -44.78 -45.83 -35.96
C PHE A 591 -44.50 -44.36 -35.87
N GLU A 592 -43.48 -44.01 -35.10
CA GLU A 592 -43.08 -42.64 -34.77
C GLU A 592 -42.35 -42.06 -35.96
N VAL A 593 -41.60 -42.90 -36.68
CA VAL A 593 -40.84 -42.49 -37.86
C VAL A 593 -41.45 -43.06 -39.12
N VAL A 594 -41.87 -42.16 -40.01
CA VAL A 594 -42.41 -42.52 -41.32
C VAL A 594 -41.52 -41.95 -42.42
N SER A 595 -40.91 -42.84 -43.20
CA SER A 595 -40.02 -42.51 -44.32
C SER A 595 -40.69 -42.83 -45.65
N ARG A 596 -40.77 -41.82 -46.54
CA ARG A 596 -41.38 -41.98 -47.87
C ARG A 596 -40.32 -41.94 -48.98
N PHE A 597 -40.39 -42.92 -49.88
CA PHE A 597 -39.47 -43.07 -51.00
C PHE A 597 -40.18 -42.83 -52.33
N GLU A 598 -39.51 -42.15 -53.26
CA GLU A 598 -39.95 -41.98 -54.65
C GLU A 598 -38.80 -42.36 -55.59
N ALA A 599 -39.02 -43.35 -56.46
CA ALA A 599 -37.98 -43.91 -57.34
C ALA A 599 -36.68 -44.30 -56.59
N GLY A 600 -36.81 -44.80 -55.36
CA GLY A 600 -35.70 -45.24 -54.51
C GLY A 600 -34.97 -44.14 -53.72
N LEU A 601 -35.39 -42.87 -53.81
CA LEU A 601 -34.80 -41.75 -53.04
C LEU A 601 -35.72 -41.29 -51.91
N LEU A 602 -35.14 -40.98 -50.74
CA LEU A 602 -35.86 -40.42 -49.59
C LEU A 602 -36.36 -39.00 -49.93
N ARG A 603 -37.64 -38.73 -49.62
CA ARG A 603 -38.29 -37.44 -49.91
C ARG A 603 -38.68 -36.65 -48.68
N GLY A 604 -39.04 -37.35 -47.61
CA GLY A 604 -39.47 -36.73 -46.37
C GLY A 604 -39.44 -37.77 -45.25
N GLN A 605 -39.13 -37.27 -44.06
CA GLN A 605 -39.18 -38.02 -42.82
C GLN A 605 -39.93 -37.18 -41.78
N GLN A 606 -40.87 -37.82 -41.11
CA GLN A 606 -41.63 -37.24 -40.00
C GLN A 606 -41.35 -38.09 -38.77
N GLN A 607 -41.16 -37.43 -37.62
CA GLN A 607 -40.93 -38.04 -36.33
C GLN A 607 -41.85 -37.42 -35.27
N ASP A 608 -42.59 -38.27 -34.56
CA ASP A 608 -43.39 -37.97 -33.37
C ASP A 608 -42.67 -38.59 -32.16
N SER A 609 -41.78 -37.81 -31.53
CA SER A 609 -40.97 -38.21 -30.38
C SER A 609 -41.72 -38.15 -29.05
N SER A 610 -42.77 -37.35 -28.95
CA SER A 610 -43.59 -37.14 -27.76
C SER A 610 -44.73 -38.18 -27.66
N GLY A 611 -45.08 -38.82 -28.77
CA GLY A 611 -46.15 -39.82 -28.87
C GLY A 611 -47.55 -39.20 -28.78
N ASP A 612 -47.66 -37.89 -28.97
CA ASP A 612 -48.90 -37.14 -28.80
C ASP A 612 -49.76 -37.09 -30.09
N GLY A 613 -49.20 -37.54 -31.20
CA GLY A 613 -49.81 -37.57 -32.53
C GLY A 613 -49.53 -36.34 -33.39
N ASN A 614 -48.78 -35.35 -32.88
CA ASN A 614 -48.21 -34.24 -33.62
C ASN A 614 -46.76 -34.58 -34.02
N VAL A 615 -46.23 -33.86 -35.00
CA VAL A 615 -44.87 -34.12 -35.49
C VAL A 615 -43.90 -33.20 -34.74
N ASP A 616 -43.03 -33.77 -33.91
CA ASP A 616 -42.01 -33.00 -33.18
C ASP A 616 -40.81 -32.67 -34.06
N SER A 617 -40.49 -33.49 -35.06
CA SER A 617 -39.41 -33.22 -36.01
C SER A 617 -39.81 -33.59 -37.44
N GLU A 618 -39.63 -32.63 -38.34
CA GLU A 618 -39.82 -32.82 -39.78
C GLU A 618 -38.52 -32.53 -40.52
N ILE A 619 -38.14 -33.47 -41.40
CA ILE A 619 -36.97 -33.33 -42.27
C ILE A 619 -37.39 -33.41 -43.73
N ASP A 620 -37.12 -32.34 -44.46
CA ASP A 620 -37.31 -32.24 -45.91
C ASP A 620 -36.00 -32.60 -46.65
N PHE A 621 -36.09 -33.52 -47.62
CA PHE A 621 -34.96 -33.94 -48.44
C PHE A 621 -35.06 -33.43 -49.88
N GLU A 622 -34.03 -32.73 -50.37
CA GLU A 622 -33.90 -32.31 -51.77
C GLU A 622 -32.83 -33.15 -52.48
N GLY A 623 -33.23 -33.93 -53.50
CA GLY A 623 -32.31 -34.82 -54.22
C GLY A 623 -31.70 -35.92 -53.34
N GLY A 624 -32.35 -36.25 -52.22
CA GLY A 624 -31.88 -37.23 -51.24
C GLY A 624 -30.93 -36.67 -50.17
N ARG A 625 -30.75 -35.34 -50.09
CA ARG A 625 -29.96 -34.67 -49.04
C ARG A 625 -30.83 -33.81 -48.13
N GLN A 626 -30.49 -33.76 -46.85
CA GLN A 626 -31.22 -32.94 -45.87
C GLN A 626 -31.12 -31.45 -46.23
N ALA A 627 -32.28 -30.80 -46.41
CA ALA A 627 -32.35 -29.39 -46.79
C ALA A 627 -32.84 -28.50 -45.64
N ILE A 628 -33.90 -28.94 -44.95
CA ILE A 628 -34.51 -28.21 -43.83
C ILE A 628 -34.88 -29.21 -42.74
N GLN A 629 -34.60 -28.85 -41.49
CA GLN A 629 -35.14 -29.52 -40.31
C GLN A 629 -35.96 -28.51 -39.50
N ARG A 630 -37.15 -28.94 -39.07
CA ARG A 630 -37.98 -28.20 -38.13
C ARG A 630 -38.14 -29.04 -36.87
N ARG A 631 -38.02 -28.43 -35.70
CA ARG A 631 -38.23 -29.08 -34.40
C ARG A 631 -39.19 -28.28 -33.55
N ASP A 632 -40.02 -29.00 -32.83
CA ASP A 632 -40.90 -28.50 -31.78
C ASP A 632 -40.31 -29.04 -30.46
N THR A 633 -39.52 -28.21 -29.78
CA THR A 633 -38.77 -28.63 -28.59
C THR A 633 -39.60 -28.62 -27.32
N ASN A 634 -40.77 -27.97 -27.33
CA ASN A 634 -41.68 -27.88 -26.20
C ASN A 634 -42.93 -28.78 -26.34
N ALA A 635 -43.12 -29.43 -27.49
CA ALA A 635 -44.24 -30.30 -27.84
C ALA A 635 -45.61 -29.60 -27.76
N ASP A 636 -45.69 -28.33 -28.18
CA ASP A 636 -46.95 -27.56 -28.21
C ASP A 636 -47.72 -27.65 -29.54
N GLY A 637 -47.11 -28.30 -30.55
CA GLY A 637 -47.61 -28.46 -31.91
C GLY A 637 -47.09 -27.40 -32.90
N SER A 638 -46.17 -26.52 -32.48
CA SER A 638 -45.55 -25.48 -33.30
C SER A 638 -44.03 -25.63 -33.30
N PHE A 639 -43.40 -25.54 -34.46
CA PHE A 639 -41.94 -25.61 -34.53
C PHE A 639 -41.30 -24.33 -34.00
N ASP A 640 -40.45 -24.47 -32.97
CA ASP A 640 -39.69 -23.40 -32.29
C ASP A 640 -38.21 -23.36 -32.72
N VAL A 641 -37.72 -24.40 -33.43
CA VAL A 641 -36.37 -24.43 -34.02
C VAL A 641 -36.42 -24.78 -35.50
N VAL A 642 -35.79 -23.95 -36.33
CA VAL A 642 -35.63 -24.19 -37.77
C VAL A 642 -34.15 -24.17 -38.16
N ILE A 643 -33.69 -25.26 -38.76
CA ILE A 643 -32.30 -25.43 -39.22
C ILE A 643 -32.30 -25.60 -40.74
N THR A 644 -31.54 -24.76 -41.44
CA THR A 644 -31.31 -24.87 -42.89
C THR A 644 -29.91 -25.40 -43.15
N TYR A 645 -29.78 -26.35 -44.07
CA TYR A 645 -28.53 -27.04 -44.39
C TYR A 645 -28.00 -26.67 -45.78
N ASP A 646 -26.67 -26.75 -45.97
CA ASP A 646 -26.06 -26.64 -47.28
C ASP A 646 -26.12 -27.95 -48.07
N ALA A 647 -25.63 -27.93 -49.33
CA ALA A 647 -25.60 -29.13 -50.18
C ALA A 647 -24.71 -30.26 -49.64
N LEU A 648 -23.89 -30.01 -48.61
CA LEU A 648 -23.08 -31.00 -47.90
C LEU A 648 -23.66 -31.37 -46.52
N GLU A 649 -24.92 -30.99 -46.25
CA GLU A 649 -25.64 -31.26 -45.00
C GLU A 649 -24.98 -30.63 -43.76
N ARG A 650 -24.28 -29.51 -43.96
CA ARG A 650 -23.75 -28.70 -42.86
C ARG A 650 -24.73 -27.58 -42.53
N PRO A 651 -24.92 -27.20 -41.27
CA PRO A 651 -25.79 -26.09 -40.92
C PRO A 651 -25.32 -24.82 -41.64
N LEU A 652 -26.28 -24.06 -42.18
CA LEU A 652 -26.10 -22.72 -42.72
C LEU A 652 -26.68 -21.67 -41.78
N ARG A 653 -27.83 -21.98 -41.18
CA ARG A 653 -28.59 -21.07 -40.33
C ARG A 653 -29.46 -21.84 -39.36
N GLU A 654 -29.50 -21.38 -38.12
CA GLU A 654 -30.44 -21.82 -37.08
C GLU A 654 -31.25 -20.61 -36.61
N GLU A 655 -32.57 -20.78 -36.56
CA GLU A 655 -33.53 -19.84 -35.98
C GLU A 655 -34.18 -20.54 -34.79
N ILE A 656 -34.09 -19.92 -33.61
CA ILE A 656 -34.61 -20.47 -32.35
C ILE A 656 -35.53 -19.42 -31.72
N ASP A 657 -36.73 -19.85 -31.35
CA ASP A 657 -37.79 -19.10 -30.66
C ASP A 657 -37.92 -19.62 -29.22
N ARG A 658 -37.15 -19.03 -28.30
CA ARG A 658 -37.05 -19.44 -26.89
C ARG A 658 -38.20 -18.94 -26.03
N ASP A 659 -38.79 -17.80 -26.38
CA ASP A 659 -39.91 -17.21 -25.65
C ASP A 659 -41.27 -17.69 -26.18
N HIS A 660 -41.26 -18.43 -27.29
CA HIS A 660 -42.39 -19.11 -27.94
C HIS A 660 -43.45 -18.12 -28.44
N ASP A 661 -43.02 -16.96 -28.93
CA ASP A 661 -43.90 -15.91 -29.45
C ASP A 661 -44.20 -16.06 -30.95
N GLY A 662 -43.54 -17.01 -31.62
CA GLY A 662 -43.61 -17.28 -33.06
C GLY A 662 -42.55 -16.55 -33.89
N ARG A 663 -41.56 -15.92 -33.27
CA ARG A 663 -40.40 -15.25 -33.89
C ARG A 663 -39.12 -15.74 -33.22
N SER A 664 -38.04 -15.81 -33.99
CA SER A 664 -36.74 -16.20 -33.43
C SER A 664 -36.13 -15.06 -32.62
N ASP A 665 -35.86 -15.28 -31.34
CA ASP A 665 -35.04 -14.41 -30.47
C ASP A 665 -33.54 -14.74 -30.57
N LEU A 666 -33.18 -15.87 -31.17
CA LEU A 666 -31.80 -16.24 -31.45
C LEU A 666 -31.61 -16.69 -32.90
N GLU A 667 -30.61 -16.12 -33.55
CA GLU A 667 -30.17 -16.58 -34.87
C GLU A 667 -28.68 -16.90 -34.87
N LYS A 668 -28.33 -18.09 -35.37
CA LYS A 668 -26.94 -18.50 -35.59
C LYS A 668 -26.67 -18.69 -37.08
N ARG A 669 -25.50 -18.24 -37.53
CA ARG A 669 -25.04 -18.38 -38.92
C ARG A 669 -23.72 -19.13 -38.98
N TYR A 670 -23.64 -19.99 -39.99
CA TYR A 670 -22.52 -20.91 -40.15
C TYR A 670 -21.91 -20.78 -41.54
N GLU A 671 -20.57 -20.78 -41.61
CA GLU A 671 -19.84 -20.93 -42.86
C GLU A 671 -19.07 -22.25 -42.86
N ALA A 672 -19.33 -23.08 -43.87
CA ALA A 672 -18.74 -24.42 -43.97
C ALA A 672 -18.95 -25.30 -42.71
N GLY A 673 -20.02 -25.05 -41.95
CA GLY A 673 -20.37 -25.75 -40.70
C GLY A 673 -19.75 -25.16 -39.42
N ARG A 674 -19.01 -24.05 -39.49
CA ARG A 674 -18.45 -23.36 -38.32
C ARG A 674 -19.25 -22.10 -38.02
N LEU A 675 -19.53 -21.84 -36.73
CA LEU A 675 -20.22 -20.64 -36.29
C LEU A 675 -19.40 -19.41 -36.68
N VAL A 676 -20.03 -18.44 -37.37
CA VAL A 676 -19.40 -17.17 -37.76
C VAL A 676 -20.10 -15.95 -37.16
N GLU A 677 -21.37 -16.08 -36.82
CA GLU A 677 -22.17 -14.99 -36.27
C GLU A 677 -23.32 -15.55 -35.43
N GLU A 678 -23.53 -14.95 -34.26
CA GLU A 678 -24.69 -15.17 -33.39
C GLU A 678 -25.37 -13.83 -33.14
N ARG A 679 -26.71 -13.79 -33.18
CA ARG A 679 -27.51 -12.60 -32.91
C ARG A 679 -28.61 -12.93 -31.91
N SER A 680 -28.81 -12.08 -30.90
CA SER A 680 -29.83 -12.25 -29.87
C SER A 680 -30.73 -11.02 -29.72
N ASP A 681 -32.02 -11.26 -29.55
CA ASP A 681 -33.08 -10.32 -29.17
C ASP A 681 -33.48 -10.62 -27.73
N ALA A 682 -32.74 -10.08 -26.76
CA ALA A 682 -32.93 -10.38 -25.35
C ALA A 682 -34.13 -9.64 -24.74
N GLU A 683 -34.59 -8.55 -25.37
CA GLU A 683 -35.74 -7.76 -24.90
C GLU A 683 -37.09 -8.22 -25.49
N GLY A 684 -37.07 -9.07 -26.52
CA GLY A 684 -38.26 -9.69 -27.13
C GLY A 684 -39.09 -8.73 -27.97
N ASP A 685 -38.44 -7.74 -28.60
CA ASP A 685 -39.13 -6.68 -29.37
C ASP A 685 -39.17 -6.96 -30.90
N GLY A 686 -38.44 -8.00 -31.34
CA GLY A 686 -38.26 -8.42 -32.71
C GLY A 686 -37.03 -7.85 -33.41
N ARG A 687 -36.13 -7.16 -32.69
CA ARG A 687 -34.85 -6.64 -33.20
C ARG A 687 -33.71 -7.32 -32.46
N PHE A 688 -32.64 -7.61 -33.18
CA PHE A 688 -31.43 -8.16 -32.57
C PHE A 688 -30.49 -7.03 -32.16
N GLU A 689 -30.45 -6.70 -30.87
CA GLU A 689 -29.56 -5.69 -30.29
C GLU A 689 -28.13 -6.22 -30.09
N MET A 690 -27.96 -7.52 -29.85
CA MET A 690 -26.63 -8.11 -29.63
C MET A 690 -26.19 -8.94 -30.84
N SER A 691 -24.95 -8.73 -31.28
CA SER A 691 -24.30 -9.57 -32.29
C SER A 691 -22.87 -9.92 -31.92
N THR A 692 -22.51 -11.19 -32.04
CA THR A 692 -21.16 -11.70 -31.78
C THR A 692 -20.62 -12.37 -33.04
N ARG A 693 -19.41 -11.97 -33.48
CA ARG A 693 -18.67 -12.60 -34.59
C ARG A 693 -17.64 -13.57 -34.07
N PHE A 694 -17.44 -14.64 -34.82
CA PHE A 694 -16.52 -15.73 -34.48
C PHE A 694 -15.52 -15.99 -35.61
N GLU A 695 -14.26 -16.24 -35.25
CA GLU A 695 -13.23 -16.77 -36.14
C GLU A 695 -12.63 -18.02 -35.50
N GLN A 696 -12.64 -19.14 -36.23
CA GLN A 696 -12.22 -20.45 -35.70
C GLN A 696 -12.94 -20.84 -34.39
N GLU A 697 -14.24 -20.53 -34.30
CA GLU A 697 -15.10 -20.82 -33.13
C GLU A 697 -14.75 -20.01 -31.86
N LEU A 698 -13.80 -19.09 -31.94
CA LEU A 698 -13.49 -18.14 -30.87
C LEU A 698 -14.15 -16.79 -31.19
N PRO A 699 -14.73 -16.09 -30.20
CA PRO A 699 -15.26 -14.76 -30.43
C PRO A 699 -14.12 -13.81 -30.84
N THR A 700 -14.42 -12.91 -31.77
CA THR A 700 -13.50 -11.85 -32.21
C THR A 700 -14.06 -10.46 -31.92
N GLU A 701 -15.38 -10.32 -31.90
CA GLU A 701 -16.07 -9.04 -31.77
C GLU A 701 -17.49 -9.26 -31.25
N THR A 702 -17.91 -8.49 -30.25
CA THR A 702 -19.29 -8.39 -29.78
C THR A 702 -19.74 -6.94 -29.87
N ARG A 703 -20.93 -6.71 -30.43
CA ARG A 703 -21.64 -5.42 -30.46
C ARG A 703 -22.98 -5.54 -29.75
N LEU A 704 -23.35 -4.52 -28.98
CA LEU A 704 -24.65 -4.38 -28.33
C LEU A 704 -25.19 -2.96 -28.56
N ASP A 705 -26.45 -2.86 -29.01
CA ASP A 705 -27.23 -1.64 -29.31
C ASP A 705 -28.47 -1.59 -28.40
N ARG A 706 -28.28 -1.18 -27.14
CA ARG A 706 -29.27 -1.23 -26.06
C ARG A 706 -30.35 -0.14 -26.22
N ASP A 707 -30.04 1.01 -26.78
CA ASP A 707 -31.04 2.07 -27.00
C ASP A 707 -31.80 1.94 -28.35
N GLY A 708 -31.31 1.06 -29.23
CA GLY A 708 -31.95 0.70 -30.50
C GLY A 708 -31.82 1.77 -31.58
N ASP A 709 -30.82 2.65 -31.48
CA ASP A 709 -30.55 3.72 -32.43
C ASP A 709 -29.76 3.26 -33.67
N GLY A 710 -29.15 2.08 -33.59
CA GLY A 710 -28.39 1.42 -34.66
C GLY A 710 -26.87 1.65 -34.60
N GLU A 711 -26.37 2.46 -33.69
CA GLU A 711 -24.98 2.51 -33.27
C GLU A 711 -24.75 1.48 -32.14
N SER A 712 -23.51 1.28 -31.69
CA SER A 712 -23.21 0.28 -30.66
C SER A 712 -22.86 0.96 -29.35
N ASP A 713 -23.67 0.74 -28.33
CA ASP A 713 -23.41 1.22 -26.96
C ASP A 713 -22.25 0.48 -26.30
N LEU A 714 -22.02 -0.76 -26.72
CA LEU A 714 -20.92 -1.58 -26.22
C LEU A 714 -20.26 -2.35 -27.37
N LEU A 715 -18.95 -2.18 -27.49
CA LEU A 715 -18.09 -2.91 -28.41
C LEU A 715 -16.99 -3.64 -27.62
N ILE A 716 -16.96 -4.97 -27.73
CA ILE A 716 -15.88 -5.79 -27.15
C ILE A 716 -15.09 -6.42 -28.29
N LEU A 717 -13.77 -6.25 -28.26
CA LEU A 717 -12.83 -6.92 -29.16
C LEU A 717 -12.10 -8.03 -28.41
N TYR A 718 -11.91 -9.16 -29.08
CA TYR A 718 -11.29 -10.34 -28.50
C TYR A 718 -10.04 -10.74 -29.29
N ALA A 719 -8.99 -11.12 -28.57
CA ALA A 719 -7.77 -11.70 -29.14
C ALA A 719 -7.61 -13.13 -28.63
N GLY A 720 -7.68 -14.11 -29.54
CA GLY A 720 -7.61 -15.53 -29.16
C GLY A 720 -8.74 -15.99 -28.24
N GLY A 721 -9.92 -15.37 -28.34
CA GLY A 721 -11.10 -15.66 -27.52
C GLY A 721 -11.12 -15.00 -26.15
N ARG A 722 -10.08 -14.23 -25.77
CA ARG A 722 -10.03 -13.42 -24.55
C ARG A 722 -10.26 -11.95 -24.84
N LYS A 723 -10.84 -11.20 -23.90
CA LYS A 723 -11.04 -9.76 -24.05
C LYS A 723 -9.71 -9.04 -24.25
N GLU A 724 -9.60 -8.27 -25.33
CA GLU A 724 -8.44 -7.39 -25.60
C GLU A 724 -8.77 -5.95 -25.22
N SER A 725 -9.94 -5.47 -25.66
CA SER A 725 -10.42 -4.12 -25.36
C SER A 725 -11.95 -4.06 -25.34
N GLN A 726 -12.50 -3.14 -24.57
CA GLN A 726 -13.91 -2.80 -24.50
C GLN A 726 -14.09 -1.30 -24.67
N ARG A 727 -15.13 -0.89 -25.40
CA ARG A 727 -15.57 0.50 -25.50
C ARG A 727 -17.05 0.58 -25.16
N GLU A 728 -17.42 1.57 -24.38
CA GLU A 728 -18.77 1.79 -23.88
C GLU A 728 -19.16 3.25 -24.13
N ASP A 729 -20.39 3.45 -24.58
CA ASP A 729 -21.08 4.73 -24.71
C ASP A 729 -22.11 4.74 -23.58
N SER A 730 -21.72 5.35 -22.45
CA SER A 730 -22.50 5.25 -21.21
C SER A 730 -23.67 6.25 -21.14
N ASP A 731 -23.64 7.30 -21.98
CA ASP A 731 -24.66 8.34 -22.03
C ASP A 731 -25.57 8.28 -23.28
N TYR A 732 -25.32 7.33 -24.19
CA TYR A 732 -26.10 7.02 -25.39
C TYR A 732 -26.15 8.21 -26.37
N ASP A 733 -25.01 8.89 -26.54
CA ASP A 733 -24.88 10.04 -27.46
C ASP A 733 -24.33 9.66 -28.85
N GLY A 734 -23.92 8.39 -29.02
CA GLY A 734 -23.33 7.81 -30.22
C GLY A 734 -21.80 7.84 -30.23
N ARG A 735 -21.14 8.17 -29.12
CA ARG A 735 -19.68 8.20 -28.96
C ARG A 735 -19.28 7.41 -27.72
N PHE A 736 -18.25 6.58 -27.87
CA PHE A 736 -17.67 5.86 -26.74
C PHE A 736 -16.98 6.84 -25.78
N ASP A 737 -17.49 6.96 -24.56
CA ASP A 737 -16.96 7.79 -23.48
C ASP A 737 -16.07 7.00 -22.51
N ILE A 738 -16.03 5.67 -22.61
CA ILE A 738 -15.17 4.80 -21.82
C ILE A 738 -14.44 3.81 -22.73
N GLU A 739 -13.12 3.71 -22.59
CA GLU A 739 -12.29 2.69 -23.23
C GLU A 739 -11.49 1.91 -22.18
N THR A 740 -11.66 0.59 -22.14
CA THR A 740 -10.93 -0.31 -21.26
C THR A 740 -10.06 -1.25 -22.09
N ASP A 741 -8.78 -1.32 -21.75
CA ASP A 741 -7.88 -2.36 -22.25
C ASP A 741 -7.64 -3.41 -21.18
N PHE A 742 -7.58 -4.68 -21.58
CA PHE A 742 -7.36 -5.80 -20.66
C PHE A 742 -5.96 -6.40 -20.82
N ASP A 743 -5.50 -7.10 -19.78
CA ASP A 743 -4.31 -7.94 -19.80
C ASP A 743 -4.64 -9.40 -20.18
N ALA A 744 -3.65 -10.29 -20.05
CA ALA A 744 -3.80 -11.69 -20.43
C ALA A 744 -4.80 -12.48 -19.54
N ASP A 745 -5.04 -12.01 -18.31
CA ASP A 745 -5.97 -12.62 -17.34
C ASP A 745 -7.35 -11.95 -17.39
N GLU A 746 -7.59 -11.09 -18.39
CA GLU A 746 -8.80 -10.27 -18.54
C GLU A 746 -9.01 -9.26 -17.40
N ALA A 747 -7.95 -8.92 -16.66
CA ALA A 747 -7.97 -7.82 -15.71
C ALA A 747 -7.73 -6.50 -16.46
N PRO A 748 -8.36 -5.37 -16.05
CA PRO A 748 -8.08 -4.08 -16.65
C PRO A 748 -6.60 -3.72 -16.51
N ARG A 749 -5.95 -3.29 -17.59
CA ARG A 749 -4.60 -2.67 -17.57
C ARG A 749 -4.64 -1.16 -17.76
N ARG A 750 -5.68 -0.67 -18.44
CA ARG A 750 -5.93 0.75 -18.69
C ARG A 750 -7.43 0.99 -18.78
N ILE A 751 -7.92 2.03 -18.11
CA ILE A 751 -9.28 2.54 -18.27
C ILE A 751 -9.16 4.03 -18.58
N ALA A 752 -9.60 4.44 -19.76
CA ALA A 752 -9.68 5.84 -20.17
C ALA A 752 -11.15 6.27 -20.23
N ARG A 753 -11.42 7.51 -19.84
CA ARG A 753 -12.76 8.11 -19.80
C ARG A 753 -12.70 9.51 -20.40
N ASP A 754 -13.77 9.89 -21.08
CA ASP A 754 -14.13 11.26 -21.46
C ASP A 754 -15.17 11.77 -20.44
N THR A 755 -14.79 12.71 -19.57
CA THR A 755 -15.67 13.24 -18.51
C THR A 755 -16.35 14.55 -18.87
N ASP A 756 -15.89 15.25 -19.91
CA ASP A 756 -16.43 16.55 -20.33
C ASP A 756 -17.31 16.47 -21.61
N GLY A 757 -17.32 15.31 -22.27
CA GLY A 757 -18.14 14.99 -23.43
C GLY A 757 -17.64 15.63 -24.73
N ASP A 758 -16.36 15.99 -24.83
CA ASP A 758 -15.78 16.59 -26.02
C ASP A 758 -15.36 15.56 -27.11
N GLY A 759 -15.36 14.27 -26.74
CA GLY A 759 -14.94 13.13 -27.56
C GLY A 759 -13.47 12.75 -27.44
N GLN A 760 -12.72 13.35 -26.53
CA GLN A 760 -11.34 13.01 -26.18
C GLN A 760 -11.29 12.48 -24.74
N MET A 761 -10.45 11.46 -24.52
CA MET A 761 -10.29 10.90 -23.19
C MET A 761 -9.43 11.84 -22.34
N ASP A 762 -9.98 12.36 -21.24
CA ASP A 762 -9.37 13.35 -20.35
C ASP A 762 -8.88 12.72 -19.04
N ILE A 763 -9.36 11.54 -18.65
CA ILE A 763 -8.84 10.78 -17.49
C ILE A 763 -8.43 9.38 -17.89
N THR A 764 -7.22 8.96 -17.54
CA THR A 764 -6.72 7.59 -17.76
C THR A 764 -6.14 6.99 -16.48
N HIS A 765 -6.71 5.87 -16.05
CA HIS A 765 -6.19 5.03 -14.98
C HIS A 765 -5.39 3.86 -15.56
N PHE A 766 -4.25 3.54 -14.94
CA PHE A 766 -3.40 2.39 -15.27
C PHE A 766 -3.34 1.42 -14.09
N PHE A 767 -3.32 0.13 -14.43
CA PHE A 767 -3.39 -0.96 -13.47
C PHE A 767 -2.30 -1.98 -13.74
N GLU A 768 -1.76 -2.57 -12.67
CA GLU A 768 -0.88 -3.74 -12.72
C GLU A 768 -1.48 -4.85 -11.85
N ALA A 769 -1.75 -6.01 -12.44
CA ALA A 769 -2.41 -7.14 -11.77
C ALA A 769 -3.75 -6.75 -11.07
N GLY A 770 -4.51 -5.84 -11.69
CA GLY A 770 -5.79 -5.34 -11.17
C GLY A 770 -5.69 -4.23 -10.13
N ILE A 771 -4.50 -3.81 -9.72
CA ILE A 771 -4.29 -2.73 -8.72
C ILE A 771 -3.94 -1.43 -9.45
N ARG A 772 -4.60 -0.32 -9.10
CA ARG A 772 -4.31 1.01 -9.69
C ARG A 772 -2.89 1.44 -9.30
N VAL A 773 -2.04 1.73 -10.28
CA VAL A 773 -0.65 2.17 -10.06
C VAL A 773 -0.40 3.60 -10.53
N ARG A 774 -1.23 4.11 -11.43
CA ARG A 774 -1.05 5.45 -12.01
C ARG A 774 -2.36 6.03 -12.54
N GLU A 775 -2.48 7.34 -12.45
CA GLU A 775 -3.57 8.15 -13.00
C GLU A 775 -2.96 9.30 -13.79
N GLU A 776 -3.53 9.59 -14.96
CA GLU A 776 -3.22 10.74 -15.81
C GLU A 776 -4.52 11.50 -16.05
N SER A 777 -4.51 12.83 -15.88
CA SER A 777 -5.67 13.68 -16.12
C SER A 777 -5.29 14.96 -16.88
N ASP A 778 -6.04 15.26 -17.93
CA ASP A 778 -6.13 16.55 -18.62
C ASP A 778 -7.29 17.32 -17.98
N ARG A 779 -7.00 18.34 -17.18
CA ARG A 779 -8.00 19.05 -16.37
C ARG A 779 -8.61 20.23 -17.11
N ASN A 780 -8.00 20.67 -18.21
CA ASN A 780 -8.42 21.86 -18.95
C ASN A 780 -8.97 21.54 -20.36
N GLY A 781 -8.87 20.29 -20.80
CA GLY A 781 -9.38 19.79 -22.08
C GLY A 781 -8.56 20.24 -23.29
N ASP A 782 -7.26 20.50 -23.13
CA ASP A 782 -6.38 20.96 -24.21
C ASP A 782 -5.59 19.84 -24.92
N GLY A 783 -5.69 18.62 -24.40
CA GLY A 783 -5.03 17.40 -24.86
C GLY A 783 -3.65 17.14 -24.24
N ALA A 784 -3.16 18.01 -23.35
CA ALA A 784 -1.98 17.77 -22.53
C ALA A 784 -2.38 17.22 -21.14
N ILE A 785 -1.53 16.36 -20.57
CA ILE A 785 -1.77 15.83 -19.24
C ILE A 785 -1.26 16.84 -18.21
N ASP A 786 -2.17 17.35 -17.38
CA ASP A 786 -1.90 18.35 -16.34
C ASP A 786 -1.61 17.71 -14.98
N LEU A 787 -2.04 16.46 -14.78
CA LEU A 787 -1.88 15.74 -13.52
C LEU A 787 -1.44 14.30 -13.76
N VAL A 788 -0.38 13.89 -13.08
CA VAL A 788 0.08 12.50 -13.02
C VAL A 788 0.20 12.08 -11.56
N ALA A 789 -0.61 11.12 -11.12
CA ALA A 789 -0.55 10.56 -9.78
C ALA A 789 -0.07 9.09 -9.82
N ARG A 790 0.78 8.69 -8.87
CA ARG A 790 1.33 7.32 -8.76
C ARG A 790 1.00 6.70 -7.41
N TYR A 791 0.65 5.41 -7.43
CA TYR A 791 0.11 4.71 -6.27
C TYR A 791 0.88 3.42 -5.96
N ALA A 792 0.88 3.02 -4.69
CA ALA A 792 1.19 1.67 -4.25
C ALA A 792 0.01 1.13 -3.44
N GLY A 793 -0.80 0.27 -4.06
CA GLY A 793 -2.09 -0.11 -3.49
C GLY A 793 -3.05 1.09 -3.47
N GLU A 794 -3.64 1.37 -2.31
CA GLU A 794 -4.52 2.52 -2.12
C GLU A 794 -3.77 3.81 -1.75
N SER A 795 -2.47 3.73 -1.43
CA SER A 795 -1.68 4.88 -1.00
C SER A 795 -1.10 5.66 -2.17
N LEU A 796 -1.32 6.99 -2.17
CA LEU A 796 -0.73 7.93 -3.11
C LEU A 796 0.74 8.17 -2.74
N LEU A 797 1.67 7.83 -3.65
CA LEU A 797 3.12 7.96 -3.43
C LEU A 797 3.68 9.28 -3.96
N GLU A 798 3.19 9.71 -5.11
CA GLU A 798 3.71 10.85 -5.85
C GLU A 798 2.60 11.48 -6.68
N ARG A 799 2.63 12.81 -6.80
CA ARG A 799 1.74 13.59 -7.64
C ARG A 799 2.54 14.69 -8.35
N GLU A 800 2.47 14.73 -9.67
CA GLU A 800 3.02 15.79 -10.52
C GLU A 800 1.86 16.60 -11.10
N GLU A 801 1.95 17.93 -11.05
CA GLU A 801 0.92 18.84 -11.50
C GLU A 801 1.52 19.98 -12.34
N ASP A 802 0.84 20.31 -13.43
CA ASP A 802 0.91 21.59 -14.13
C ASP A 802 -0.30 22.42 -13.67
N THR A 803 -0.08 23.36 -12.75
CA THR A 803 -1.18 24.13 -12.14
C THR A 803 -1.56 25.38 -12.92
N ASP A 804 -0.69 25.84 -13.82
CA ASP A 804 -0.94 27.01 -14.67
C ASP A 804 -1.20 26.71 -16.15
N PHE A 805 -1.16 25.41 -16.50
CA PHE A 805 -1.54 24.83 -17.79
C PHE A 805 -0.67 25.30 -18.96
N ASP A 806 0.64 25.40 -18.74
CA ASP A 806 1.60 25.83 -19.76
C ASP A 806 2.31 24.67 -20.50
N GLY A 807 2.01 23.43 -20.09
CA GLY A 807 2.57 22.17 -20.58
C GLY A 807 3.81 21.72 -19.81
N ARG A 808 4.11 22.30 -18.64
CA ARG A 808 5.25 21.94 -17.80
C ARG A 808 4.79 21.76 -16.36
N VAL A 809 5.27 20.69 -15.74
CA VAL A 809 5.04 20.42 -14.32
C VAL A 809 5.68 21.54 -13.49
N ASP A 810 4.87 22.24 -12.70
CA ASP A 810 5.28 23.31 -11.79
C ASP A 810 5.17 22.92 -10.31
N GLN A 811 4.55 21.77 -10.02
CA GLN A 811 4.46 21.20 -8.68
C GLN A 811 4.66 19.68 -8.69
N ARG A 812 5.51 19.18 -7.80
CA ARG A 812 5.64 17.75 -7.48
C ARG A 812 5.47 17.56 -5.97
N SER A 813 4.59 16.66 -5.57
CA SER A 813 4.39 16.24 -4.18
C SER A 813 4.74 14.76 -4.03
N THR A 814 5.60 14.41 -3.08
CA THR A 814 6.03 13.02 -2.83
C THR A 814 5.77 12.60 -1.39
N LEU A 815 5.60 11.30 -1.18
CA LEU A 815 5.43 10.71 0.14
C LEU A 815 6.73 10.86 0.93
N GLY A 816 6.73 11.76 1.91
CA GLY A 816 7.75 11.94 2.94
C GLY A 816 7.50 11.03 4.15
N ALA A 817 8.25 11.26 5.23
CA ALA A 817 8.23 10.38 6.42
C ALA A 817 6.88 10.28 7.15
N THR A 818 5.99 11.26 6.97
CA THR A 818 4.71 11.37 7.69
C THR A 818 3.50 11.59 6.77
N GLY A 819 3.64 11.38 5.45
CA GLY A 819 2.59 11.66 4.45
C GLY A 819 3.13 12.38 3.21
N LEU A 820 2.25 12.90 2.35
CA LEU A 820 2.61 13.68 1.15
C LEU A 820 3.10 15.10 1.51
N ASN A 821 4.18 15.17 2.27
CA ASN A 821 4.64 16.40 2.92
C ASN A 821 5.94 16.94 2.32
N ASP A 822 6.53 16.22 1.37
CA ASP A 822 7.69 16.68 0.59
C ASP A 822 7.19 17.27 -0.73
N GLN A 823 7.38 18.57 -0.93
CA GLN A 823 6.94 19.28 -2.14
C GLN A 823 8.11 19.97 -2.83
N GLU A 824 8.13 19.86 -4.16
CA GLU A 824 9.01 20.59 -5.07
C GLU A 824 8.14 21.52 -5.92
N LEU A 825 8.52 22.80 -6.02
CA LEU A 825 7.77 23.83 -6.73
C LEU A 825 8.70 24.59 -7.69
N ASP A 826 8.21 24.90 -8.89
CA ASP A 826 8.80 25.86 -9.82
C ASP A 826 8.15 27.22 -9.62
N THR A 827 8.65 28.00 -8.65
CA THR A 827 8.06 29.30 -8.32
C THR A 827 8.46 30.40 -9.31
N THR A 828 9.53 30.19 -10.07
CA THR A 828 10.02 31.12 -11.09
C THR A 828 9.42 30.90 -12.48
N ARG A 829 8.80 29.74 -12.71
CA ARG A 829 8.16 29.30 -13.97
C ARG A 829 9.15 29.18 -15.13
N ASP A 830 10.34 28.67 -14.86
CA ASP A 830 11.37 28.47 -15.88
C ASP A 830 11.45 27.01 -16.40
N GLY A 831 10.67 26.12 -15.79
CA GLY A 831 10.61 24.68 -16.01
C GLY A 831 11.53 23.88 -15.09
N ARG A 832 12.05 24.47 -14.02
CA ARG A 832 12.93 23.81 -13.04
C ARG A 832 12.40 24.06 -11.63
N MET A 833 12.37 22.99 -10.84
CA MET A 833 12.04 23.10 -9.42
C MET A 833 13.09 23.95 -8.71
N ASP A 834 12.63 25.00 -8.03
CA ASP A 834 13.47 26.01 -7.36
C ASP A 834 13.12 26.17 -5.88
N THR A 835 12.02 25.56 -5.42
CA THR A 835 11.60 25.61 -4.02
C THR A 835 11.29 24.21 -3.53
N TRP A 836 11.82 23.84 -2.37
CA TRP A 836 11.54 22.56 -1.71
C TRP A 836 10.96 22.81 -0.33
N LEU A 837 9.87 22.13 -0.01
CA LEU A 837 9.18 22.21 1.27
C LEU A 837 9.12 20.82 1.89
N VAL A 838 9.37 20.73 3.19
CA VAL A 838 9.14 19.54 4.00
C VAL A 838 8.25 19.94 5.16
N ALA A 839 7.11 19.28 5.29
CA ALA A 839 6.16 19.49 6.38
C ALA A 839 6.03 18.26 7.29
N ASP A 840 5.53 18.46 8.50
CA ASP A 840 5.12 17.37 9.40
C ASP A 840 3.75 16.79 9.01
N ALA A 841 3.27 15.79 9.77
CA ALA A 841 1.99 15.12 9.52
C ALA A 841 0.80 16.10 9.53
N GLU A 842 0.91 17.19 10.29
CA GLU A 842 -0.09 18.25 10.42
C GLU A 842 0.04 19.35 9.35
N GLY A 843 0.99 19.23 8.42
CA GLY A 843 1.22 20.20 7.36
C GLY A 843 1.99 21.45 7.78
N LEU A 844 2.58 21.47 9.00
CA LEU A 844 3.45 22.56 9.42
C LEU A 844 4.84 22.36 8.84
N LEU A 845 5.41 23.44 8.27
CA LEU A 845 6.76 23.40 7.72
C LEU A 845 7.79 23.01 8.78
N LEU A 846 8.69 22.11 8.40
CA LEU A 846 9.92 21.72 9.11
C LEU A 846 11.14 22.30 8.40
N GLU A 847 11.16 22.22 7.07
CA GLU A 847 12.24 22.71 6.22
C GLU A 847 11.68 23.44 5.01
N LYS A 848 12.35 24.52 4.60
CA LYS A 848 12.17 25.14 3.29
C LYS A 848 13.53 25.42 2.67
N ARG A 849 13.67 25.14 1.38
CA ARG A 849 14.86 25.48 0.59
C ARG A 849 14.46 26.25 -0.66
N GLU A 850 15.26 27.22 -1.07
CA GLU A 850 15.03 28.00 -2.29
C GLU A 850 16.32 28.16 -3.09
N ASP A 851 16.23 27.98 -4.41
CA ASP A 851 17.22 28.25 -5.45
C ASP A 851 16.78 29.47 -6.28
N ARG A 852 17.12 30.70 -5.86
CA ARG A 852 16.63 31.90 -6.54
C ARG A 852 17.48 32.33 -7.74
N ASP A 853 18.66 31.73 -7.91
CA ASP A 853 19.55 32.06 -9.03
C ASP A 853 19.52 31.03 -10.18
N ALA A 854 18.74 29.96 -10.00
CA ALA A 854 18.44 28.90 -10.96
C ALA A 854 19.69 28.10 -11.39
N ASP A 855 20.67 27.97 -10.48
CA ASP A 855 21.88 27.19 -10.72
C ASP A 855 21.73 25.68 -10.42
N GLY A 856 20.59 25.30 -9.82
CA GLY A 856 20.24 23.95 -9.41
C GLY A 856 20.62 23.61 -7.96
N ARG A 857 21.06 24.59 -7.16
CA ARG A 857 21.42 24.42 -5.75
C ARG A 857 20.75 25.49 -4.91
N ALA A 858 19.95 25.07 -3.94
CA ALA A 858 19.34 26.00 -3.01
C ALA A 858 20.38 26.82 -2.24
N GLU A 859 20.37 28.14 -2.41
CA GLU A 859 21.20 29.05 -1.64
C GLU A 859 20.57 29.43 -0.31
N LEU A 860 19.24 29.30 -0.16
CA LEU A 860 18.53 29.56 1.09
C LEU A 860 18.01 28.28 1.71
N HIS A 861 18.19 28.14 3.02
CA HIS A 861 17.69 27.02 3.81
C HIS A 861 17.09 27.55 5.12
N PHE A 862 15.81 27.28 5.33
CA PHE A 862 15.03 27.67 6.50
C PHE A 862 14.67 26.42 7.29
N TRP A 863 14.89 26.45 8.61
CA TRP A 863 14.40 25.42 9.52
C TRP A 863 13.36 26.00 10.45
N PHE A 864 12.28 25.26 10.60
CA PHE A 864 11.12 25.63 11.39
C PHE A 864 10.97 24.64 12.55
N GLU A 865 10.40 25.13 13.66
CA GLU A 865 9.99 24.32 14.80
C GLU A 865 8.59 24.73 15.18
N SER A 866 7.63 23.79 15.09
CA SER A 866 6.20 24.07 15.26
C SER A 866 5.72 25.23 14.37
N GLY A 867 6.15 25.23 13.10
CA GLY A 867 5.80 26.24 12.09
C GLY A 867 6.49 27.60 12.25
N ARG A 868 7.36 27.80 13.24
CA ARG A 868 8.09 29.08 13.46
C ARG A 868 9.55 28.98 13.03
N LEU A 869 10.07 30.04 12.42
CA LEU A 869 11.47 30.08 11.97
C LEU A 869 12.43 30.01 13.16
N ARG A 870 13.36 29.05 13.13
CA ARG A 870 14.41 28.87 14.15
C ARG A 870 15.79 29.11 13.62
N ARG A 871 16.02 28.81 12.35
CA ARG A 871 17.32 28.97 11.71
C ARG A 871 17.14 29.32 10.25
N LEU A 872 18.02 30.19 9.78
CA LEU A 872 18.20 30.50 8.38
C LEU A 872 19.68 30.32 8.03
N GLU A 873 19.95 29.68 6.91
CA GLU A 873 21.26 29.68 6.27
C GLU A 873 21.16 30.22 4.85
N ARG A 874 22.17 31.01 4.46
CA ARG A 874 22.32 31.49 3.10
C ARG A 874 23.73 31.20 2.58
N SER A 875 23.83 30.68 1.36
CA SER A 875 25.07 30.27 0.70
C SER A 875 25.14 30.80 -0.74
N THR A 876 25.55 32.06 -0.93
CA THR A 876 25.64 32.71 -2.25
C THR A 876 26.96 32.47 -2.99
N SER A 877 27.87 31.69 -2.39
CA SER A 877 29.14 31.35 -3.01
C SER A 877 28.99 30.21 -4.02
N ALA A 878 29.65 30.32 -5.18
CA ALA A 878 29.66 29.26 -6.21
C ALA A 878 30.26 27.93 -5.72
N GLU A 879 30.95 27.93 -4.57
CA GLU A 879 31.50 26.75 -3.92
C GLU A 879 30.53 26.12 -2.90
N GLY A 880 29.36 26.75 -2.65
CA GLY A 880 28.34 26.30 -1.70
C GLY A 880 28.68 26.63 -0.24
N CYS A 881 29.47 27.67 -0.01
CA CYS A 881 29.86 28.09 1.34
C CYS A 881 28.74 28.91 1.98
N VAL A 882 28.54 28.72 3.28
CA VAL A 882 27.53 29.45 4.05
C VAL A 882 28.06 30.85 4.39
N ASP A 883 27.46 31.88 3.80
CA ASP A 883 27.84 33.27 4.03
C ASP A 883 27.09 33.89 5.22
N LEU A 884 25.95 33.31 5.58
CA LEU A 884 25.10 33.78 6.68
C LEU A 884 24.43 32.61 7.39
N ARG A 885 24.49 32.58 8.71
CA ARG A 885 23.64 31.75 9.57
C ARG A 885 22.97 32.63 10.60
N GLN A 886 21.65 32.56 10.71
CA GLN A 886 20.89 33.26 11.74
C GLN A 886 20.12 32.26 12.59
N TRP A 887 20.08 32.49 13.89
CA TRP A 887 19.25 31.75 14.83
C TRP A 887 18.23 32.70 15.45
N TYR A 888 16.99 32.25 15.48
CA TYR A 888 15.85 33.05 15.91
C TYR A 888 15.27 32.52 17.22
N ASP A 889 14.63 33.41 17.96
CA ASP A 889 13.94 33.05 19.20
C ASP A 889 12.46 32.76 19.02
N ALA A 890 11.78 32.52 20.14
CA ALA A 890 10.35 32.21 20.17
C ALA A 890 9.46 33.26 19.48
N ALA A 891 9.93 34.52 19.38
CA ALA A 891 9.27 35.64 18.73
C ALA A 891 9.83 35.92 17.31
N GLU A 892 10.60 34.98 16.74
CA GLU A 892 11.24 35.09 15.42
C GLU A 892 12.20 36.28 15.30
N GLN A 893 12.80 36.70 16.42
CA GLN A 893 13.85 37.72 16.43
C GLN A 893 15.24 37.06 16.42
N ALA A 894 16.15 37.58 15.60
CA ALA A 894 17.50 37.04 15.47
C ALA A 894 18.28 37.22 16.79
N GLN A 895 18.65 36.13 17.46
CA GLN A 895 19.46 36.15 18.69
C GLN A 895 20.96 35.99 18.42
N ARG A 896 21.30 35.35 17.30
CA ARG A 896 22.68 35.10 16.88
C ARG A 896 22.74 35.14 15.37
N GLU A 897 23.80 35.73 14.88
CA GLU A 897 24.14 35.75 13.47
C GLU A 897 25.63 35.44 13.29
N GLU A 898 25.93 34.58 12.33
CA GLU A 898 27.27 34.30 11.84
C GLU A 898 27.35 34.72 10.39
N GLN A 899 28.38 35.47 10.04
CA GLN A 899 28.56 35.99 8.69
C GLN A 899 29.99 35.80 8.22
N ASP A 900 30.13 35.37 6.96
CA ASP A 900 31.34 35.56 6.16
C ASP A 900 31.13 36.86 5.37
N SER A 901 31.80 37.92 5.81
CA SER A 901 31.61 39.26 5.26
C SER A 901 32.51 39.54 4.06
N ASP A 902 33.52 38.70 3.83
CA ASP A 902 34.54 38.91 2.81
C ASP A 902 34.60 37.82 1.73
N GLY A 903 33.82 36.75 1.89
CA GLY A 903 33.54 35.72 0.91
C GLY A 903 34.68 34.70 0.76
N ASP A 904 35.45 34.46 1.81
CA ASP A 904 36.57 33.50 1.81
C ASP A 904 36.21 32.09 2.33
N CYS A 905 34.91 31.83 2.49
CA CYS A 905 34.31 30.60 3.01
C CYS A 905 34.61 30.34 4.49
N GLN A 906 34.96 31.38 5.25
CA GLN A 906 35.15 31.32 6.69
C GLN A 906 34.32 32.41 7.35
N ILE A 907 33.53 32.02 8.36
CA ILE A 907 32.81 33.00 9.19
C ILE A 907 33.85 33.92 9.84
N ASP A 908 33.68 35.22 9.63
CA ASP A 908 34.55 36.28 10.15
C ASP A 908 33.85 37.16 11.19
N THR A 909 32.52 37.05 11.28
CA THR A 909 31.70 37.90 12.14
C THR A 909 30.67 37.06 12.91
N TRP A 910 30.56 37.30 14.21
CA TRP A 910 29.60 36.64 15.10
C TRP A 910 28.82 37.70 15.89
N ASN A 911 27.61 38.03 15.46
CA ASN A 911 26.74 38.98 16.14
C ASN A 911 25.81 38.25 17.13
N TYR A 912 25.58 38.85 18.30
CA TYR A 912 24.62 38.36 19.27
C TYR A 912 23.72 39.50 19.72
N TYR A 913 22.42 39.22 19.80
CA TYR A 913 21.40 40.20 20.08
C TYR A 913 20.60 39.86 21.35
N GLU A 914 20.04 40.88 21.98
CA GLU A 914 18.98 40.77 23.00
C GLU A 914 17.82 41.62 22.51
N GLY A 915 16.75 40.98 22.02
CA GLY A 915 15.78 41.64 21.14
C GLY A 915 16.46 42.09 19.84
N GLU A 916 16.20 43.33 19.40
CA GLU A 916 16.84 43.91 18.21
C GLU A 916 18.23 44.51 18.48
N ARG A 917 18.69 44.53 19.73
CA ARG A 917 19.91 45.24 20.13
C ARG A 917 21.14 44.34 20.06
N LEU A 918 22.14 44.74 19.29
CA LEU A 918 23.46 44.09 19.27
C LEU A 918 24.15 44.23 20.63
N VAL A 919 24.39 43.12 21.32
CA VAL A 919 25.02 43.12 22.66
C VAL A 919 26.47 42.67 22.63
N ARG A 920 26.84 41.83 21.65
CA ARG A 920 28.19 41.32 21.47
C ARG A 920 28.48 41.08 19.99
N GLN A 921 29.74 41.28 19.60
CA GLN A 921 30.22 40.98 18.26
C GLN A 921 31.62 40.36 18.31
N GLY A 922 31.77 39.13 17.85
CA GLY A 922 33.06 38.52 17.53
C GLY A 922 33.50 38.92 16.13
N LEU A 923 34.79 39.16 15.94
CA LEU A 923 35.41 39.47 14.65
C LEU A 923 36.69 38.66 14.48
N ASP A 924 36.94 38.14 13.29
CA ASP A 924 38.21 37.54 12.85
C ASP A 924 38.94 38.47 11.88
N ASN A 925 39.62 39.48 12.42
CA ASN A 925 40.35 40.43 11.58
C ASN A 925 41.59 39.83 10.92
N ALA A 926 42.02 38.65 11.37
CA ALA A 926 43.21 37.98 10.89
C ALA A 926 42.94 36.89 9.86
N LYS A 927 41.67 36.61 9.54
CA LYS A 927 41.23 35.61 8.54
C LYS A 927 41.81 34.22 8.81
N ARG A 928 41.53 33.70 10.01
CA ARG A 928 42.01 32.39 10.48
C ARG A 928 40.87 31.37 10.68
N GLY A 929 39.63 31.79 10.49
CA GLY A 929 38.41 31.02 10.68
C GLY A 929 37.98 30.93 12.15
N TYR A 930 38.47 31.85 12.99
CA TYR A 930 38.06 31.96 14.39
C TYR A 930 38.30 33.39 14.89
N PRO A 931 37.43 33.90 15.78
CA PRO A 931 37.48 35.30 16.23
C PRO A 931 38.82 35.63 16.89
N ASP A 932 39.30 36.85 16.68
CA ASP A 932 40.47 37.44 17.36
C ASP A 932 40.14 38.72 18.17
N LEU A 933 38.90 39.17 18.05
CA LEU A 933 38.33 40.29 18.79
C LEU A 933 36.89 39.96 19.21
N LEU A 934 36.51 40.31 20.43
CA LEU A 934 35.14 40.29 20.92
C LEU A 934 34.79 41.66 21.49
N ASN A 935 33.85 42.35 20.84
CA ASN A 935 33.27 43.61 21.29
C ASN A 935 32.06 43.33 22.19
N HIS A 936 31.95 44.06 23.29
CA HIS A 936 30.74 44.16 24.10
C HIS A 936 30.16 45.56 23.97
N TYR A 937 28.87 45.64 23.66
CA TYR A 937 28.16 46.89 23.47
C TYR A 937 27.42 47.31 24.73
N ALA A 938 27.30 48.62 24.92
CA ALA A 938 26.39 49.25 25.89
C ALA A 938 24.99 49.41 25.27
N GLU A 939 24.03 49.92 26.05
CA GLU A 939 22.66 50.16 25.57
C GLU A 939 22.60 51.24 24.47
N ASP A 940 23.52 52.20 24.49
CA ASP A 940 23.64 53.26 23.47
C ASP A 940 24.39 52.84 22.19
N GLY A 941 24.75 51.56 22.07
CA GLY A 941 25.51 51.03 20.93
C GLY A 941 27.01 51.35 20.95
N SER A 942 27.53 52.01 22.01
CA SER A 942 28.97 52.21 22.16
C SER A 942 29.68 50.94 22.65
N ILE A 943 30.93 50.73 22.24
CA ILE A 943 31.76 49.62 22.74
C ILE A 943 32.23 49.97 24.14
N ARG A 944 31.92 49.12 25.13
CA ARG A 944 32.36 49.29 26.53
C ARG A 944 33.56 48.43 26.88
N VAL A 945 33.68 47.26 26.29
CA VAL A 945 34.74 46.28 26.55
C VAL A 945 35.13 45.59 25.26
N GLN A 946 36.43 45.38 25.07
CA GLN A 946 36.97 44.54 24.00
C GLN A 946 37.85 43.44 24.60
N GLU A 947 37.66 42.20 24.16
CA GLU A 947 38.56 41.09 24.49
C GLU A 947 39.32 40.71 23.22
N ARG A 948 40.64 40.61 23.28
CA ARG A 948 41.49 40.46 22.08
C ARG A 948 42.49 39.33 22.22
N VAL A 949 42.80 38.70 21.10
CA VAL A 949 43.91 37.77 20.92
C VAL A 949 45.14 38.53 20.40
N GLY A 950 46.04 38.88 21.31
CA GLY A 950 47.34 39.51 21.06
C GLY A 950 48.45 38.54 20.66
N GLY A 951 48.16 37.24 20.64
CA GLY A 951 49.06 36.17 20.18
C GLY A 951 49.87 35.48 21.28
N SER A 952 49.79 35.95 22.53
CA SER A 952 50.48 35.32 23.65
C SER A 952 49.71 34.12 24.22
N ASN A 953 48.40 33.97 23.95
CA ASN A 953 47.57 32.86 24.47
C ASN A 953 46.97 31.94 23.38
N GLY A 954 47.73 31.68 22.30
CA GLY A 954 47.27 30.80 21.22
C GLY A 954 46.03 31.35 20.51
N ARG A 955 44.91 30.60 20.55
CA ARG A 955 43.60 31.03 20.00
C ARG A 955 42.71 31.75 21.04
N GLY A 956 43.11 31.76 22.31
CA GLY A 956 42.35 32.40 23.38
C GLY A 956 42.74 33.86 23.56
N PRO A 957 41.87 34.67 24.19
CA PRO A 957 42.16 36.07 24.46
C PRO A 957 43.26 36.18 25.53
N ASP A 958 44.04 37.24 25.44
CA ASP A 958 45.10 37.59 26.39
C ASP A 958 45.05 39.05 26.85
N GLN A 959 44.16 39.85 26.25
CA GLN A 959 43.96 41.26 26.60
C GLN A 959 42.48 41.59 26.75
N LYS A 960 42.14 42.34 27.79
CA LYS A 960 40.79 42.88 28.01
C LYS A 960 40.84 44.40 28.15
N LEU A 961 40.31 45.11 27.18
CA LEU A 961 40.30 46.57 27.08
C LEU A 961 38.97 47.13 27.57
N PHE A 962 39.03 48.18 28.37
CA PHE A 962 37.87 48.96 28.80
C PHE A 962 37.84 50.26 28.03
N VAL A 963 36.78 50.46 27.26
CA VAL A 963 36.62 51.58 26.33
C VAL A 963 35.67 52.60 26.94
N SER A 964 36.05 53.88 26.88
CA SER A 964 35.20 54.98 27.33
C SER A 964 34.12 55.30 26.30
N ALA A 965 33.08 56.04 26.69
CA ALA A 965 32.02 56.47 25.77
C ALA A 965 32.55 57.28 24.55
N GLY A 966 33.74 57.87 24.64
CA GLY A 966 34.41 58.55 23.54
C GLY A 966 35.18 57.64 22.57
N GLY A 967 35.23 56.33 22.82
CA GLY A 967 35.97 55.35 22.02
C GLY A 967 37.43 55.14 22.44
N ASP A 968 37.93 55.91 23.41
CA ASP A 968 39.31 55.76 23.90
C ASP A 968 39.43 54.61 24.91
N VAL A 969 40.50 53.82 24.79
CA VAL A 969 40.86 52.82 25.80
C VAL A 969 41.24 53.53 27.09
N SER A 970 40.49 53.28 28.15
CA SER A 970 40.68 53.86 29.49
C SER A 970 41.49 52.95 30.43
N ALA A 971 41.41 51.64 30.19
CA ALA A 971 42.22 50.64 30.88
C ALA A 971 42.40 49.38 30.02
N GLN A 972 43.48 48.65 30.26
CA GLN A 972 43.79 47.37 29.62
C GLN A 972 44.23 46.39 30.69
N CYS A 973 43.62 45.21 30.72
CA CYS A 973 44.07 44.09 31.53
C CYS A 973 44.81 43.05 30.69
N LEU A 974 45.88 42.49 31.23
CA LEU A 974 46.75 41.52 30.57
C LEU A 974 46.85 40.24 31.40
N LEU A 975 47.03 39.11 30.71
CA LEU A 975 47.34 37.84 31.34
C LEU A 975 48.73 37.83 31.97
N ASN A 976 48.88 37.03 33.03
CA ASN A 976 50.18 36.68 33.61
C ASN A 976 51.03 35.82 32.66
N GLU A 977 52.29 35.56 33.04
CA GLU A 977 53.20 34.71 32.25
C GLU A 977 52.69 33.26 32.09
N SER A 978 51.94 32.75 33.09
CA SER A 978 51.31 31.42 33.09
C SER A 978 50.05 31.32 32.22
N ARG A 979 49.54 32.46 31.72
CA ARG A 979 48.38 32.60 30.81
C ARG A 979 47.04 32.12 31.38
N ASP A 980 46.89 32.12 32.69
CA ASP A 980 45.70 31.60 33.39
C ASP A 980 44.93 32.67 34.18
N LEU A 981 45.55 33.83 34.46
CA LEU A 981 44.92 34.90 35.23
C LEU A 981 45.20 36.29 34.66
N LEU A 982 44.17 37.16 34.62
CA LEU A 982 44.30 38.60 34.35
C LEU A 982 44.83 39.31 35.61
N ASN A 983 46.15 39.34 35.77
CA ASN A 983 46.83 39.83 36.96
C ASN A 983 47.49 41.21 36.77
N THR A 984 47.38 41.79 35.59
CA THR A 984 47.96 43.10 35.30
C THR A 984 46.89 44.03 34.77
N ARG A 985 46.82 45.27 35.27
CA ARG A 985 45.96 46.33 34.74
C ARG A 985 46.72 47.61 34.48
N ASN A 986 46.78 47.98 33.21
CA ASN A 986 47.24 49.27 32.73
C ASN A 986 46.09 50.27 32.76
N ARG A 987 46.33 51.45 33.32
CA ARG A 987 45.49 52.63 33.16
C ARG A 987 46.03 53.46 32.00
N VAL A 988 45.14 53.80 31.07
CA VAL A 988 45.49 54.49 29.84
C VAL A 988 44.85 55.88 29.85
N GLN A 989 45.66 56.91 29.56
CA GLN A 989 45.19 58.29 29.38
C GLN A 989 45.86 58.86 28.12
N ASP A 990 45.06 59.48 27.25
CA ASP A 990 45.53 60.04 25.96
C ASP A 990 46.32 59.02 25.11
N GLY A 991 45.94 57.74 25.17
CA GLY A 991 46.58 56.65 24.41
C GLY A 991 47.90 56.15 24.99
N VAL A 992 48.35 56.65 26.15
CA VAL A 992 49.59 56.22 26.82
C VAL A 992 49.26 55.55 28.14
N VAL A 993 49.98 54.47 28.47
CA VAL A 993 49.90 53.83 29.78
C VAL A 993 50.56 54.75 30.80
N THR A 994 49.78 55.26 31.74
CA THR A 994 50.27 56.16 32.80
C THR A 994 50.55 55.44 34.10
N GLU A 995 49.94 54.27 34.28
CA GLU A 995 50.01 53.49 35.51
C GLU A 995 49.74 52.01 35.19
N THR A 996 50.48 51.11 35.83
CA THR A 996 50.32 49.65 35.73
C THR A 996 50.19 49.08 37.12
N LEU A 997 49.07 48.44 37.41
CA LEU A 997 48.83 47.68 38.62
C LEU A 997 49.10 46.20 38.33
N ILE A 998 49.85 45.54 39.19
CA ILE A 998 50.24 44.14 39.07
C ILE A 998 49.82 43.44 40.36
N ASP A 999 49.24 42.27 40.20
CA ASP A 999 48.88 41.30 41.23
C ASP A 999 49.83 40.10 41.06
N SER A 1000 50.88 40.03 41.88
CA SER A 1000 51.92 39.01 41.73
C SER A 1000 51.56 37.66 42.36
N ASP A 1001 50.60 37.63 43.29
CA ASP A 1001 50.21 36.43 44.04
C ASP A 1001 48.88 35.78 43.56
N GLY A 1002 48.10 36.51 42.76
CA GLY A 1002 46.91 36.05 42.06
C GLY A 1002 45.59 36.21 42.84
N ASP A 1003 45.55 37.05 43.89
CA ASP A 1003 44.35 37.26 44.72
C ASP A 1003 43.32 38.26 44.12
N ARG A 1004 43.66 38.87 42.98
CA ARG A 1004 42.92 39.91 42.22
C ARG A 1004 43.04 41.33 42.78
N VAL A 1005 43.87 41.54 43.78
CA VAL A 1005 44.27 42.83 44.34
C VAL A 1005 45.69 43.11 43.90
N ALA A 1006 45.99 44.36 43.55
CA ALA A 1006 47.36 44.70 43.19
C ALA A 1006 48.25 44.68 44.44
N ASP A 1007 49.47 44.19 44.30
CA ASP A 1007 50.56 44.30 45.29
C ASP A 1007 51.71 45.16 44.75
N GLN A 1008 51.70 45.48 43.45
CA GLN A 1008 52.64 46.37 42.81
C GLN A 1008 51.94 47.39 41.92
N ARG A 1009 52.46 48.62 41.93
CA ARG A 1009 51.98 49.75 41.13
C ARG A 1009 53.15 50.49 40.52
N GLU A 1010 53.22 50.49 39.22
CA GLU A 1010 54.17 51.27 38.44
C GLU A 1010 53.49 52.52 37.92
N VAL A 1011 54.09 53.68 38.14
CA VAL A 1011 53.70 54.95 37.54
C VAL A 1011 54.70 55.27 36.44
N LEU A 1012 54.20 55.42 35.23
CA LEU A 1012 55.03 55.59 34.04
C LEU A 1012 55.16 57.06 33.67
N GLY A 1013 56.35 57.43 33.20
CA GLY A 1013 56.63 58.74 32.58
C GLY A 1013 56.02 58.84 31.19
N LYS A 1014 56.04 60.06 30.61
CA LYS A 1014 55.53 60.30 29.24
C LYS A 1014 56.31 59.54 28.15
N ASP A 1015 57.51 59.07 28.47
CA ASP A 1015 58.39 58.26 27.65
C ASP A 1015 58.14 56.74 27.79
N GLY A 1016 57.16 56.34 28.61
CA GLY A 1016 56.80 54.94 28.84
C GLY A 1016 57.77 54.18 29.73
N GLN A 1017 58.75 54.86 30.33
CA GLN A 1017 59.62 54.26 31.34
C GLN A 1017 58.95 54.36 32.71
N ILE A 1018 59.20 53.37 33.56
CA ILE A 1018 58.78 53.43 34.97
C ILE A 1018 59.45 54.68 35.57
N ALA A 1019 58.65 55.61 36.07
CA ALA A 1019 59.14 56.77 36.83
C ALA A 1019 59.11 56.46 38.33
N ARG A 1020 58.18 55.60 38.76
CA ARG A 1020 58.03 55.17 40.15
C ARG A 1020 57.39 53.79 40.23
N LEU A 1021 57.81 52.97 41.18
CA LEU A 1021 57.24 51.68 41.52
C LEU A 1021 56.92 51.70 43.02
N ASP A 1022 55.68 51.38 43.36
CA ASP A 1022 55.22 51.12 44.72
C ASP A 1022 54.96 49.62 44.82
N ALA A 1023 55.50 48.94 45.83
CA ALA A 1023 55.25 47.51 46.07
C ALA A 1023 54.88 47.29 47.54
N ASP A 1024 53.99 46.34 47.76
CA ASP A 1024 53.61 45.76 49.05
C ASP A 1024 54.22 44.35 49.11
N THR A 1025 55.22 44.17 49.98
CA THR A 1025 55.90 42.88 50.16
C THR A 1025 55.38 42.07 51.35
N ASN A 1026 54.41 42.60 52.10
CA ASN A 1026 53.88 42.00 53.32
C ASN A 1026 52.38 41.61 53.25
N ASP A 1027 51.70 41.93 52.16
CA ASP A 1027 50.29 41.64 51.86
C ASP A 1027 49.29 42.32 52.83
N ASP A 1028 49.59 43.55 53.29
CA ASP A 1028 48.67 44.38 54.10
C ASP A 1028 47.86 45.42 53.28
N ARG A 1029 48.14 45.44 51.97
CA ARG A 1029 47.66 46.33 50.90
C ARG A 1029 48.24 47.72 50.92
N SER A 1030 49.23 48.00 51.74
CA SER A 1030 49.92 49.29 51.79
C SER A 1030 51.32 49.10 51.24
N PRO A 1031 51.84 50.00 50.41
CA PRO A 1031 53.19 49.84 49.90
C PRO A 1031 54.18 49.95 51.06
N ASP A 1032 55.20 49.11 51.06
CA ASP A 1032 56.33 49.09 51.99
C ASP A 1032 57.66 49.31 51.26
N VAL A 1033 57.68 49.20 49.93
CA VAL A 1033 58.82 49.52 49.06
C VAL A 1033 58.41 50.54 48.01
N ILE A 1034 59.15 51.66 47.94
CA ILE A 1034 58.94 52.72 46.95
C ILE A 1034 60.23 52.95 46.19
N GLN A 1035 60.23 52.70 44.90
CA GLN A 1035 61.35 52.97 44.00
C GLN A 1035 61.00 54.12 43.06
N VAL A 1036 61.95 55.01 42.80
CA VAL A 1036 61.84 56.10 41.83
C VAL A 1036 63.02 56.01 40.87
N PHE A 1037 62.72 56.17 39.59
CA PHE A 1037 63.66 55.98 38.50
C PHE A 1037 63.84 57.31 37.76
N GLU A 1038 65.09 57.61 37.38
CA GLU A 1038 65.43 58.76 36.54
C GLU A 1038 66.14 58.27 35.29
N ASN A 1039 65.55 58.51 34.12
CA ASN A 1039 66.04 57.99 32.82
C ASN A 1039 66.20 56.46 32.76
N GLY A 1040 65.33 55.73 33.47
CA GLY A 1040 65.32 54.26 33.50
C GLY A 1040 66.24 53.63 34.54
N ASP A 1041 67.10 54.42 35.19
CA ASP A 1041 67.96 53.94 36.27
C ASP A 1041 67.31 54.22 37.64
N LEU A 1042 67.40 53.26 38.56
CA LEU A 1042 66.93 53.40 39.94
C LEU A 1042 67.74 54.51 40.64
N SER A 1043 67.12 55.66 40.84
CA SER A 1043 67.75 56.83 41.45
C SER A 1043 67.49 56.89 42.95
N TYR A 1044 66.39 56.30 43.41
CA TYR A 1044 65.91 56.46 44.77
C TYR A 1044 65.03 55.28 45.18
N GLN A 1045 65.21 54.79 46.41
CA GLN A 1045 64.40 53.72 46.99
C GLN A 1045 64.17 53.97 48.48
N ASP A 1046 62.92 53.83 48.93
CA ASP A 1046 62.51 53.83 50.32
C ASP A 1046 61.93 52.47 50.67
N GLU A 1047 62.27 51.95 51.84
CA GLU A 1047 61.70 50.72 52.39
C GLU A 1047 61.26 50.94 53.84
N ASP A 1048 60.18 50.28 54.22
CA ASP A 1048 59.69 50.10 55.59
C ASP A 1048 59.76 48.60 55.90
N THR A 1049 60.91 48.15 56.39
CA THR A 1049 61.16 46.72 56.59
C THR A 1049 60.58 46.15 57.88
N ASP A 1050 60.08 46.99 58.79
CA ASP A 1050 59.37 46.58 60.01
C ASP A 1050 57.85 46.84 59.98
N PHE A 1051 57.36 47.43 58.88
CA PHE A 1051 55.95 47.62 58.51
C PHE A 1051 55.17 48.51 59.48
N ASP A 1052 55.82 49.51 60.05
CA ASP A 1052 55.21 50.45 61.01
C ASP A 1052 54.66 51.74 60.37
N GLY A 1053 54.83 51.87 59.05
CA GLY A 1053 54.48 53.01 58.20
C GLY A 1053 55.57 54.08 58.11
N LEU A 1054 56.73 53.89 58.75
CA LEU A 1054 57.88 54.78 58.70
C LEU A 1054 59.00 54.16 57.86
N ILE A 1055 59.71 55.01 57.13
CA ILE A 1055 60.85 54.57 56.33
C ILE A 1055 62.02 54.29 57.28
N ASP A 1056 62.52 53.06 57.28
CA ASP A 1056 63.68 52.62 58.06
C ASP A 1056 64.92 52.42 57.17
N GLN A 1057 64.75 52.20 55.86
CA GLN A 1057 65.84 52.15 54.89
C GLN A 1057 65.59 53.07 53.70
N ARG A 1058 66.65 53.76 53.26
CA ARG A 1058 66.65 54.57 52.03
C ARG A 1058 67.93 54.36 51.25
N PHE A 1059 67.81 54.23 49.94
CA PHE A 1059 68.91 54.19 48.99
C PHE A 1059 68.79 55.35 48.00
N ARG A 1060 69.93 55.90 47.59
CA ARG A 1060 70.02 56.81 46.45
C ARG A 1060 71.11 56.33 45.50
N ASN A 1061 70.77 56.12 44.25
CA ASN A 1061 71.64 55.54 43.23
C ASN A 1061 72.29 54.21 43.70
N GLY A 1062 71.53 53.38 44.42
CA GLY A 1062 72.00 52.10 44.96
C GLY A 1062 72.84 52.17 46.25
N GLU A 1063 73.17 53.36 46.75
CA GLU A 1063 73.92 53.53 47.99
C GLU A 1063 72.99 53.89 49.17
N PRO A 1064 73.13 53.26 50.35
CA PRO A 1064 72.29 53.56 51.52
C PRO A 1064 72.57 54.99 52.04
N VAL A 1065 71.50 55.71 52.40
CA VAL A 1065 71.55 57.09 52.89
C VAL A 1065 70.93 57.17 54.27
N THR A 1066 71.56 57.91 55.19
CA THR A 1066 71.02 58.12 56.54
C THR A 1066 69.78 59.02 56.51
N ILE A 1067 68.69 58.57 57.14
CA ILE A 1067 67.39 59.27 57.18
C ILE A 1067 67.00 59.69 58.60
N ALA A 1068 66.12 60.68 58.70
CA ALA A 1068 65.51 61.09 59.96
C ALA A 1068 64.26 60.23 60.23
N ALA A 1069 64.12 59.72 61.45
CA ALA A 1069 63.10 58.75 61.90
C ALA A 1069 61.65 59.28 61.96
N THR A 1070 61.24 60.18 61.06
CA THR A 1070 59.89 60.77 61.02
C THR A 1070 59.29 60.82 59.62
N GLN A 1071 59.91 60.17 58.63
CA GLN A 1071 59.42 60.14 57.26
C GLN A 1071 58.57 58.90 57.03
N ARG A 1072 57.39 59.07 56.45
CA ARG A 1072 56.39 58.02 56.22
C ARG A 1072 56.37 57.60 54.76
N ILE A 1073 56.05 56.34 54.51
CA ILE A 1073 55.67 55.87 53.17
C ILE A 1073 54.27 56.44 52.82
N PRO A 1074 53.96 56.63 51.52
CA PRO A 1074 52.62 56.96 51.04
C PRO A 1074 51.48 56.18 51.71
N ASP A 1075 50.46 56.91 52.18
CA ASP A 1075 49.28 56.37 52.89
C ASP A 1075 48.13 56.11 51.89
N PHE A 1076 48.33 55.19 50.95
CA PHE A 1076 47.26 54.67 50.10
C PHE A 1076 47.23 53.14 50.18
N ARG A 1077 46.07 52.56 49.86
CA ARG A 1077 45.92 51.11 49.77
C ARG A 1077 45.76 50.69 48.32
N PHE A 1078 46.38 49.58 47.95
CA PHE A 1078 46.13 48.94 46.67
C PHE A 1078 44.67 48.51 46.53
N GLU A 1079 44.13 48.70 45.33
CA GLU A 1079 42.75 48.34 44.99
C GLU A 1079 42.72 47.06 44.13
N GLY A 1080 41.56 46.41 44.10
CA GLY A 1080 41.29 45.31 43.18
C GLY A 1080 41.49 45.73 41.72
N LEU A 1081 42.03 44.83 40.91
CA LEU A 1081 42.29 45.12 39.49
C LEU A 1081 41.00 45.41 38.70
N ARG A 1082 39.84 44.88 39.12
CA ARG A 1082 38.54 45.02 38.40
C ARG A 1082 38.58 44.57 36.92
N CYS A 1083 39.46 43.64 36.59
CA CYS A 1083 39.58 43.09 35.23
C CYS A 1083 38.44 42.12 34.87
N GLY A 1084 37.82 41.47 35.87
CA GLY A 1084 36.84 40.40 35.64
C GLY A 1084 37.48 39.16 35.01
N SER A 1085 36.68 38.32 34.37
CA SER A 1085 37.14 37.20 33.52
C SER A 1085 36.84 37.50 32.05
N PHE A 1086 37.49 36.78 31.12
CA PHE A 1086 37.04 36.77 29.72
C PHE A 1086 35.62 36.17 29.60
N HIS A 1087 34.92 36.51 28.54
CA HIS A 1087 33.55 36.06 28.31
C HIS A 1087 33.51 34.59 27.84
N GLY A 1088 32.42 33.88 28.19
CA GLY A 1088 32.18 32.48 27.82
C GLY A 1088 32.31 32.17 26.31
N PHE A 1089 32.15 33.18 25.46
CA PHE A 1089 32.25 33.11 23.99
C PHE A 1089 33.51 32.37 23.52
N TRP A 1090 34.66 32.63 24.13
CA TRP A 1090 35.95 32.06 23.71
C TRP A 1090 36.08 30.55 23.92
N TRP A 1091 35.19 29.94 24.72
CA TRP A 1091 35.27 28.53 25.09
C TRP A 1091 34.04 27.72 24.69
N LYS A 1092 33.01 28.35 24.14
CA LYS A 1092 31.93 27.64 23.45
C LYS A 1092 32.47 27.22 22.08
N ARG A 1093 32.83 25.95 21.96
CA ARG A 1093 33.15 25.31 20.69
C ARG A 1093 31.89 24.87 19.98
#